data_AF-A0A970GPG5-F1
#
_entry.id   AF-A0A970GPG5-F1
#
_cell.length_a   1.000
_cell.length_b   1.000
_cell.length_c   1.000
_cell.angle_alpha   90.00
_cell.angle_beta   90.00
_cell.angle_gamma   90.00
#
_symmetry.space_group_name_H-M   'P 1'
#
loop_
_entity.id
_entity.type
_entity.pdbx_description
1 polymer ?
#
loop_
_entity_poly.entity_id
_entity_poly.type
_entity_poly.pdbx_seq_one_letter_code
_entity_poly.pdbx_strand_id
1 'polypeptide(L)'
;MLKDFDLASVQVTAPYFANAFEKVTQYLLSLDPDRFLAGFRAVSEGKDPGTEKGLELYGGWEDSWSLLRGHTMGHYLTALAQAYRQTRKNNQELNERLAERINYTVSQLKACQDHSPGGYLFASPETHFDVVEGKSTGNQWVPWYTIHKILSGLINVYKYTGNQEALEVAARLGDWACERTSSWDDELQKRVLAVEYGGINDVLYELYKYTNKTEHLAAAHKFDEDALFMAILEGKDVLVNKHANTQIPKFIGALNRYCVTGEGFYYQAARAFWEMVVRVHTYVTGGNSQSEHFRQPGLLDATRDNLNNETCNAYNMLLLTRGLFRLTGDVRYADFYERAFINEIMASINPETGMTTYFKPMGTGYFKAFGTPTESFWCCTGTGMENFTRLNDSIYFHKDDDLYVNLYISSRLDWEEKGLLLTQQSDIPETDTVLFTVDKAPAEKLSFRFRVPEWLAEGQEMKVKINGEEFSAEDIDGYLTVSRDWQDGDRLELHLPLEVKVSRLPDNRNAVAFSYGPVVLCTSFGAEEMVIEPHWASVKAVIPYGKDFKDYIVIQNGTVDDWLANIENNLIKTPGKLEFTLRGTDEDDNFIFKPYYLEYKERYGIYFYLQTPDSPALKEILESRERAGRLVEATIDVVQIINDQYEAAHNLRGNSSGGYHEGYNFRQAYGTTDGEGWFSYDLAVNPEVNNYLCLKYYSGDADRGFNIYIDDRLFVEESIQARTPEGFYDVQYEIPAEWIKGKNKITVKFANRGPGYAGRIFDKVLVMKDLEE
;
A
#
# COMPACT_ATOMS: atom_id res chain seq x y z
N MET A 1 -28.12 8.59 10.03
CA MET A 1 -26.89 8.28 9.26
C MET A 1 -26.82 9.25 8.09
N LEU A 2 -25.63 9.78 7.78
CA LEU A 2 -25.39 10.47 6.52
C LEU A 2 -25.56 9.50 5.36
N LYS A 3 -26.19 9.98 4.29
CA LYS A 3 -26.36 9.26 3.03
C LYS A 3 -25.34 9.78 2.03
N ASP A 4 -24.84 8.85 1.23
CA ASP A 4 -23.95 9.13 0.14
C ASP A 4 -24.72 9.40 -1.15
N PHE A 5 -24.13 10.23 -2.00
CA PHE A 5 -24.64 10.44 -3.35
C PHE A 5 -24.29 9.27 -4.25
N ASP A 6 -25.16 9.03 -5.22
CA ASP A 6 -24.89 8.13 -6.32
C ASP A 6 -23.65 8.58 -7.12
N LEU A 7 -22.80 7.63 -7.56
CA LEU A 7 -21.59 7.96 -8.33
C LEU A 7 -21.90 8.72 -9.64
N ALA A 8 -23.10 8.56 -10.21
CA ALA A 8 -23.53 9.30 -11.38
C ALA A 8 -23.90 10.76 -11.07
N SER A 9 -24.20 11.09 -9.82
CA SER A 9 -24.61 12.43 -9.40
C SER A 9 -23.43 13.37 -9.13
N VAL A 10 -22.19 12.85 -9.04
CA VAL A 10 -21.01 13.66 -8.73
C VAL A 10 -19.96 13.49 -9.82
N GLN A 11 -19.68 14.54 -10.58
CA GLN A 11 -18.61 14.56 -11.58
C GLN A 11 -17.39 15.29 -11.03
N VAL A 12 -16.24 14.62 -10.94
CA VAL A 12 -14.97 15.27 -10.63
C VAL A 12 -14.46 16.01 -11.87
N THR A 13 -14.08 17.27 -11.70
CA THR A 13 -13.56 18.15 -12.76
C THR A 13 -12.12 18.60 -12.50
N ALA A 14 -11.56 18.31 -11.32
CA ALA A 14 -10.15 18.54 -11.02
C ALA A 14 -9.25 17.77 -12.00
N PRO A 15 -8.36 18.44 -12.79
CA PRO A 15 -7.67 17.82 -13.91
C PRO A 15 -6.87 16.56 -13.56
N TYR A 16 -6.12 16.57 -12.44
CA TYR A 16 -5.30 15.42 -12.04
C TYR A 16 -6.15 14.19 -11.65
N PHE A 17 -7.27 14.41 -10.97
CA PHE A 17 -8.20 13.36 -10.56
C PHE A 17 -9.00 12.82 -11.75
N ALA A 18 -9.45 13.69 -12.64
CA ALA A 18 -10.11 13.30 -13.88
C ALA A 18 -9.18 12.46 -14.78
N ASN A 19 -7.90 12.85 -14.89
CA ASN A 19 -6.89 12.06 -15.59
C ASN A 19 -6.67 10.69 -14.94
N ALA A 20 -6.62 10.59 -13.61
CA ALA A 20 -6.49 9.30 -12.92
C ALA A 20 -7.66 8.35 -13.24
N PHE A 21 -8.91 8.87 -13.23
CA PHE A 21 -10.09 8.13 -13.65
C PHE A 21 -10.02 7.67 -15.12
N GLU A 22 -9.57 8.57 -16.01
CA GLU A 22 -9.41 8.25 -17.43
C GLU A 22 -8.38 7.12 -17.63
N LYS A 23 -7.22 7.22 -16.99
CA LYS A 23 -6.12 6.26 -17.11
C LYS A 23 -6.51 4.88 -16.60
N VAL A 24 -7.14 4.80 -15.43
CA VAL A 24 -7.59 3.50 -14.90
C VAL A 24 -8.66 2.90 -15.81
N THR A 25 -9.56 3.70 -16.36
CA THR A 25 -10.63 3.18 -17.21
C THR A 25 -10.11 2.71 -18.58
N GLN A 26 -9.14 3.42 -19.16
CA GLN A 26 -8.41 2.95 -20.34
C GLN A 26 -7.72 1.62 -20.07
N TYR A 27 -7.06 1.48 -18.91
CA TYR A 27 -6.44 0.23 -18.49
C TYR A 27 -7.46 -0.91 -18.37
N LEU A 28 -8.58 -0.70 -17.67
CA LEU A 28 -9.64 -1.71 -17.51
C LEU A 28 -10.17 -2.24 -18.85
N LEU A 29 -10.32 -1.38 -19.85
CA LEU A 29 -10.81 -1.77 -21.17
C LEU A 29 -9.72 -2.38 -22.05
N SER A 30 -8.44 -2.13 -21.75
CA SER A 30 -7.30 -2.74 -22.45
C SER A 30 -7.07 -4.21 -22.07
N LEU A 31 -7.53 -4.61 -20.88
CA LEU A 31 -7.44 -5.99 -20.43
C LEU A 31 -8.38 -6.88 -21.26
N ASP A 32 -7.99 -8.12 -21.48
CA ASP A 32 -8.78 -9.15 -22.14
C ASP A 32 -9.53 -9.97 -21.07
N PRO A 33 -10.88 -9.92 -21.04
CA PRO A 33 -11.66 -10.68 -20.07
C PRO A 33 -11.46 -12.19 -20.22
N ASP A 34 -11.14 -12.69 -21.42
CA ASP A 34 -10.98 -14.12 -21.66
C ASP A 34 -9.76 -14.71 -20.97
N ARG A 35 -8.69 -13.93 -20.79
CA ARG A 35 -7.50 -14.32 -20.02
C ARG A 35 -7.81 -14.48 -18.53
N PHE A 36 -8.65 -13.61 -17.96
CA PHE A 36 -9.15 -13.80 -16.59
C PHE A 36 -10.09 -15.00 -16.48
N LEU A 37 -10.95 -15.21 -17.48
CA LEU A 37 -11.92 -16.32 -17.52
C LEU A 37 -11.28 -17.68 -17.77
N ALA A 38 -10.07 -17.74 -18.35
CA ALA A 38 -9.40 -18.98 -18.71
C ALA A 38 -9.27 -19.95 -17.54
N GLY A 39 -8.90 -19.46 -16.36
CA GLY A 39 -8.82 -20.29 -15.15
C GLY A 39 -10.19 -20.79 -14.66
N PHE A 40 -11.23 -19.94 -14.72
CA PHE A 40 -12.60 -20.34 -14.35
C PHE A 40 -13.15 -21.42 -15.28
N ARG A 41 -12.92 -21.30 -16.59
CA ARG A 41 -13.32 -22.29 -17.61
C ARG A 41 -12.63 -23.63 -17.39
N ALA A 42 -11.32 -23.61 -17.16
CA ALA A 42 -10.58 -24.83 -16.86
C ALA A 42 -11.13 -25.55 -15.62
N VAL A 43 -11.40 -24.82 -14.53
CA VAL A 43 -12.01 -25.41 -13.31
C VAL A 43 -13.42 -25.94 -13.59
N SER A 44 -14.25 -25.24 -14.38
CA SER A 44 -15.59 -25.72 -14.73
C SER A 44 -15.58 -27.01 -15.56
N GLU A 45 -14.48 -27.27 -16.27
CA GLU A 45 -14.23 -28.52 -17.01
C GLU A 45 -13.56 -29.61 -16.15
N GLY A 46 -13.35 -29.36 -14.85
CA GLY A 46 -12.69 -30.28 -13.93
C GLY A 46 -11.16 -30.35 -14.08
N LYS A 47 -10.55 -29.33 -14.68
CA LYS A 47 -9.09 -29.20 -14.85
C LYS A 47 -8.50 -28.27 -13.78
N ASP A 48 -7.22 -28.47 -13.48
CA ASP A 48 -6.46 -27.57 -12.61
C ASP A 48 -5.66 -26.56 -13.46
N PRO A 49 -6.00 -25.25 -13.42
CA PRO A 49 -5.29 -24.22 -14.17
C PRO A 49 -3.79 -24.14 -13.88
N GLY A 50 -3.34 -24.62 -12.71
CA GLY A 50 -1.92 -24.63 -12.37
C GLY A 50 -1.09 -25.71 -13.07
N THR A 51 -1.75 -26.71 -13.66
CA THR A 51 -1.07 -27.81 -14.38
C THR A 51 -1.48 -27.94 -15.84
N GLU A 52 -2.62 -27.35 -16.22
CA GLU A 52 -3.12 -27.35 -17.58
C GLU A 52 -2.22 -26.53 -18.51
N LYS A 53 -1.84 -27.11 -19.65
CA LYS A 53 -0.99 -26.44 -20.64
C LYS A 53 -1.82 -25.70 -21.67
N GLY A 54 -1.32 -24.55 -22.11
CA GLY A 54 -1.93 -23.78 -23.20
C GLY A 54 -3.07 -22.84 -22.76
N LEU A 55 -3.28 -22.65 -21.45
CA LEU A 55 -4.14 -21.59 -20.95
C LEU A 55 -3.46 -20.23 -21.15
N GLU A 56 -4.19 -19.28 -21.74
CA GLU A 56 -3.73 -17.90 -21.89
C GLU A 56 -3.99 -17.09 -20.61
N LEU A 57 -3.31 -17.46 -19.53
CA LEU A 57 -3.42 -16.76 -18.25
C LEU A 57 -2.70 -15.41 -18.29
N TYR A 58 -3.09 -14.51 -17.40
CA TYR A 58 -2.31 -13.32 -17.07
C TYR A 58 -1.07 -13.67 -16.24
N GLY A 59 -0.08 -12.79 -16.22
CA GLY A 59 1.12 -12.95 -15.40
C GLY A 59 0.87 -12.62 -13.93
N GLY A 60 1.95 -12.53 -13.14
CA GLY A 60 1.86 -12.22 -11.71
C GLY A 60 1.03 -13.24 -10.94
N TRP A 61 0.11 -12.79 -10.08
CA TRP A 61 -0.69 -13.70 -9.24
C TRP A 61 -1.87 -14.34 -9.97
N GLU A 62 -2.09 -13.99 -11.24
CA GLU A 62 -3.07 -14.64 -12.12
C GLU A 62 -2.46 -15.77 -12.97
N ASP A 63 -1.15 -16.04 -12.81
CA ASP A 63 -0.44 -17.08 -13.55
C ASP A 63 -0.62 -18.49 -12.93
N SER A 64 -0.26 -19.50 -13.70
CA SER A 64 -0.30 -20.94 -13.40
C SER A 64 0.42 -21.34 -12.10
N TRP A 65 1.44 -20.61 -11.65
CA TRP A 65 2.12 -20.92 -10.39
C TRP A 65 1.33 -20.46 -9.15
N SER A 66 0.43 -19.48 -9.28
CA SER A 66 -0.21 -18.78 -8.17
C SER A 66 -1.55 -19.38 -7.76
N LEU A 67 -1.75 -19.67 -6.48
CA LEU A 67 -3.03 -20.17 -5.96
C LEU A 67 -4.09 -19.07 -5.74
N LEU A 68 -3.79 -17.82 -6.10
CA LEU A 68 -4.67 -16.66 -5.97
C LEU A 68 -5.51 -16.33 -7.23
N ARG A 69 -5.27 -17.01 -8.36
CA ARG A 69 -5.96 -16.80 -9.65
C ARG A 69 -7.46 -16.54 -9.52
N GLY A 70 -7.96 -15.48 -10.12
CA GLY A 70 -9.35 -15.06 -10.05
C GLY A 70 -9.63 -14.02 -8.96
N HIS A 71 -8.69 -13.71 -8.08
CA HIS A 71 -8.84 -12.60 -7.14
C HIS A 71 -8.96 -11.26 -7.88
N THR A 72 -8.25 -11.08 -8.99
CA THR A 72 -8.31 -9.87 -9.81
C THR A 72 -9.66 -9.75 -10.48
N MET A 73 -10.30 -10.86 -10.89
CA MET A 73 -11.63 -10.84 -11.51
C MET A 73 -12.66 -10.11 -10.64
N GLY A 74 -12.64 -10.35 -9.32
CA GLY A 74 -13.51 -9.66 -8.38
C GLY A 74 -13.29 -8.14 -8.36
N HIS A 75 -12.03 -7.72 -8.20
CA HIS A 75 -11.65 -6.31 -8.24
C HIS A 75 -11.98 -5.63 -9.59
N TYR A 76 -11.73 -6.35 -10.68
CA TYR A 76 -12.01 -5.91 -12.04
C TYR A 76 -13.49 -5.62 -12.24
N LEU A 77 -14.37 -6.52 -11.79
CA LEU A 77 -15.82 -6.33 -11.83
C LEU A 77 -16.27 -5.14 -10.97
N THR A 78 -15.73 -4.97 -9.76
CA THR A 78 -16.03 -3.81 -8.92
C THR A 78 -15.66 -2.51 -9.62
N ALA A 79 -14.44 -2.42 -10.16
CA ALA A 79 -13.95 -1.21 -10.83
C ALA A 79 -14.75 -0.90 -12.11
N LEU A 80 -15.07 -1.91 -12.93
CA LEU A 80 -15.93 -1.74 -14.10
C LEU A 80 -17.32 -1.22 -13.70
N ALA A 81 -17.92 -1.79 -12.65
CA ALA A 81 -19.25 -1.40 -12.19
C ALA A 81 -19.28 0.04 -11.65
N GLN A 82 -18.25 0.44 -10.91
CA GLN A 82 -18.07 1.81 -10.43
C GLN A 82 -17.89 2.80 -11.60
N ALA A 83 -16.99 2.50 -12.54
CA ALA A 83 -16.78 3.32 -13.74
C ALA A 83 -18.04 3.41 -14.61
N TYR A 84 -18.79 2.30 -14.75
CA TYR A 84 -20.09 2.30 -15.44
C TYR A 84 -21.04 3.28 -14.76
N ARG A 85 -21.16 3.25 -13.42
CA ARG A 85 -22.06 4.16 -12.74
C ARG A 85 -21.65 5.62 -12.93
N GLN A 86 -20.37 5.91 -12.78
CA GLN A 86 -19.84 7.27 -12.87
C GLN A 86 -19.98 7.89 -14.28
N THR A 87 -19.90 7.08 -15.32
CA THR A 87 -19.96 7.53 -16.73
C THR A 87 -21.38 7.71 -17.26
N ARG A 88 -22.38 7.21 -16.53
CA ARG A 88 -23.77 7.10 -16.98
C ARG A 88 -24.39 8.41 -17.50
N LYS A 89 -24.02 9.55 -16.92
CA LYS A 89 -24.59 10.86 -17.29
C LYS A 89 -23.68 11.72 -18.18
N ASN A 90 -22.38 11.40 -18.26
CA ASN A 90 -21.38 12.33 -18.80
C ASN A 90 -20.50 11.72 -19.92
N ASN A 91 -20.55 10.40 -20.15
CA ASN A 91 -19.80 9.74 -21.22
C ASN A 91 -20.49 8.46 -21.70
N GLN A 92 -21.43 8.61 -22.64
CA GLN A 92 -22.27 7.51 -23.13
C GLN A 92 -21.47 6.41 -23.85
N GLU A 93 -20.51 6.76 -24.71
CA GLU A 93 -19.71 5.77 -25.46
C GLU A 93 -18.90 4.89 -24.51
N LEU A 94 -18.24 5.51 -23.52
CA LEU A 94 -17.49 4.77 -22.51
C LEU A 94 -18.42 3.90 -21.66
N ASN A 95 -19.58 4.43 -21.27
CA ASN A 95 -20.58 3.71 -20.51
C ASN A 95 -21.06 2.43 -21.22
N GLU A 96 -21.32 2.50 -22.52
CA GLU A 96 -21.75 1.36 -23.34
C GLU A 96 -20.67 0.28 -23.41
N ARG A 97 -19.40 0.66 -23.62
CA ARG A 97 -18.27 -0.28 -23.64
C ARG A 97 -18.06 -0.97 -22.30
N LEU A 98 -18.21 -0.23 -21.20
CA LEU A 98 -18.15 -0.79 -19.84
C LEU A 98 -19.32 -1.78 -19.61
N ALA A 99 -20.53 -1.43 -20.04
CA ALA A 99 -21.70 -2.29 -19.93
C ALA A 99 -21.52 -3.59 -20.71
N GLU A 100 -21.03 -3.52 -21.96
CA GLU A 100 -20.72 -4.69 -22.78
C GLU A 100 -19.71 -5.60 -22.07
N ARG A 101 -18.62 -5.02 -21.55
CA ARG A 101 -17.59 -5.77 -20.84
C ARG A 101 -18.10 -6.44 -19.56
N ILE A 102 -18.94 -5.75 -18.78
CA ILE A 102 -19.56 -6.30 -17.57
C ILE A 102 -20.48 -7.47 -17.95
N ASN A 103 -21.40 -7.24 -18.89
CA ASN A 103 -22.39 -8.24 -19.29
C ASN A 103 -21.72 -9.49 -19.86
N TYR A 104 -20.71 -9.32 -20.72
CA TYR A 104 -19.92 -10.44 -21.23
C TYR A 104 -19.28 -11.23 -20.08
N THR A 105 -18.50 -10.56 -19.23
CA THR A 105 -17.77 -11.23 -18.15
C THR A 105 -18.70 -11.98 -17.18
N VAL A 106 -19.81 -11.35 -16.76
CA VAL A 106 -20.80 -11.99 -15.88
C VAL A 106 -21.45 -13.20 -16.54
N SER A 107 -21.83 -13.10 -17.82
CA SER A 107 -22.43 -14.23 -18.55
C SER A 107 -21.47 -15.42 -18.68
N GLN A 108 -20.18 -15.15 -18.86
CA GLN A 108 -19.17 -16.20 -18.93
C GLN A 108 -18.90 -16.83 -17.57
N LEU A 109 -18.85 -16.02 -16.50
CA LEU A 109 -18.76 -16.53 -15.12
C LEU A 109 -19.98 -17.40 -14.76
N LYS A 110 -21.18 -16.97 -15.14
CA LYS A 110 -22.39 -17.78 -14.98
C LYS A 110 -22.28 -19.10 -15.73
N ALA A 111 -21.87 -19.08 -17.00
CA ALA A 111 -21.68 -20.30 -17.78
C ALA A 111 -20.68 -21.27 -17.13
N CYS A 112 -19.60 -20.76 -16.51
CA CYS A 112 -18.68 -21.58 -15.72
C CYS A 112 -19.37 -22.15 -14.46
N GLN A 113 -20.09 -21.31 -13.70
CA GLN A 113 -20.78 -21.73 -12.47
C GLN A 113 -21.93 -22.73 -12.72
N ASP A 114 -22.55 -22.70 -13.91
CA ASP A 114 -23.62 -23.64 -14.28
C ASP A 114 -23.12 -25.10 -14.38
N HIS A 115 -21.80 -25.31 -14.48
CA HIS A 115 -21.17 -26.65 -14.38
C HIS A 115 -20.95 -27.10 -12.92
N SER A 116 -21.16 -26.23 -11.93
CA SER A 116 -21.08 -26.54 -10.50
C SER A 116 -22.48 -26.62 -9.87
N PRO A 117 -23.01 -27.83 -9.60
CA PRO A 117 -24.31 -27.99 -8.93
C PRO A 117 -24.38 -27.29 -7.57
N GLY A 118 -23.24 -27.18 -6.87
CA GLY A 118 -23.13 -26.53 -5.55
C GLY A 118 -22.92 -25.01 -5.60
N GLY A 119 -22.78 -24.41 -6.78
CA GLY A 119 -22.60 -22.95 -6.92
C GLY A 119 -21.16 -22.44 -6.78
N TYR A 120 -20.17 -23.33 -6.74
CA TYR A 120 -18.75 -22.96 -6.67
C TYR A 120 -18.31 -22.17 -7.91
N LEU A 121 -17.51 -21.13 -7.68
CA LEU A 121 -16.93 -20.31 -8.74
C LEU A 121 -15.61 -19.69 -8.26
N PHE A 122 -14.49 -20.22 -8.77
CA PHE A 122 -13.12 -19.73 -8.52
C PHE A 122 -12.21 -20.32 -9.59
N ALA A 123 -11.19 -19.56 -10.05
CA ALA A 123 -10.16 -20.02 -10.97
C ALA A 123 -9.07 -20.88 -10.29
N SER A 124 -9.45 -21.64 -9.25
CA SER A 124 -8.65 -22.70 -8.65
C SER A 124 -9.57 -23.81 -8.10
N PRO A 125 -9.09 -25.06 -7.96
CA PRO A 125 -9.90 -26.17 -7.46
C PRO A 125 -10.38 -26.00 -6.01
N GLU A 126 -11.53 -26.60 -5.68
CA GLU A 126 -12.13 -26.58 -4.33
C GLU A 126 -11.23 -27.20 -3.24
N THR A 127 -10.26 -28.03 -3.64
CA THR A 127 -9.31 -28.69 -2.73
C THR A 127 -8.51 -27.70 -1.89
N HIS A 128 -8.39 -26.44 -2.31
CA HIS A 128 -7.74 -25.38 -1.52
C HIS A 128 -8.45 -25.16 -0.18
N PHE A 129 -9.79 -25.18 -0.18
CA PHE A 129 -10.59 -25.05 1.03
C PHE A 129 -10.47 -26.29 1.89
N ASP A 130 -10.43 -27.48 1.28
CA ASP A 130 -10.26 -28.74 1.99
C ASP A 130 -8.90 -28.82 2.71
N VAL A 131 -7.84 -28.23 2.14
CA VAL A 131 -6.53 -28.10 2.81
C VAL A 131 -6.62 -27.18 4.02
N VAL A 132 -7.26 -26.01 3.89
CA VAL A 132 -7.47 -25.07 5.01
C VAL A 132 -8.29 -25.76 6.12
N GLU A 133 -9.34 -26.48 5.74
CA GLU A 133 -10.23 -27.22 6.63
C GLU A 133 -9.61 -28.52 7.20
N GLY A 134 -8.41 -28.92 6.75
CA GLY A 134 -7.72 -30.13 7.20
C GLY A 134 -8.31 -31.45 6.68
N LYS A 135 -9.19 -31.39 5.68
CA LYS A 135 -9.78 -32.53 4.97
C LYS A 135 -8.83 -33.11 3.92
N SER A 136 -7.84 -32.32 3.47
CA SER A 136 -6.85 -32.71 2.48
C SER A 136 -5.45 -32.17 2.84
N THR A 137 -4.43 -32.69 2.15
CA THR A 137 -3.04 -32.22 2.23
C THR A 137 -2.65 -31.52 0.93
N GLY A 138 -1.92 -30.42 1.01
CA GLY A 138 -1.47 -29.69 -0.17
C GLY A 138 -1.09 -28.26 0.17
N ASN A 139 -0.89 -27.45 -0.87
CA ASN A 139 -0.66 -26.03 -0.74
C ASN A 139 -1.99 -25.27 -0.81
N GLN A 140 -2.04 -24.12 -0.15
CA GLN A 140 -3.15 -23.18 -0.21
C GLN A 140 -2.59 -21.77 -0.20
N TRP A 141 -3.33 -20.82 -0.78
CA TRP A 141 -3.04 -19.40 -0.60
C TRP A 141 -4.35 -18.62 -0.49
N VAL A 142 -4.75 -18.37 0.76
CA VAL A 142 -5.85 -17.48 1.18
C VAL A 142 -7.13 -17.62 0.34
N PRO A 143 -7.68 -18.84 0.15
CA PRO A 143 -8.77 -19.07 -0.80
C PRO A 143 -10.05 -18.30 -0.44
N TRP A 144 -10.34 -18.07 0.85
CA TRP A 144 -11.47 -17.25 1.29
C TRP A 144 -11.33 -15.77 0.95
N TYR A 145 -10.10 -15.24 0.88
CA TYR A 145 -9.85 -13.87 0.40
C TYR A 145 -10.29 -13.73 -1.06
N THR A 146 -10.04 -14.74 -1.90
CA THR A 146 -10.43 -14.71 -3.31
C THR A 146 -11.94 -14.80 -3.48
N ILE A 147 -12.61 -15.67 -2.72
CA ILE A 147 -14.09 -15.73 -2.70
C ILE A 147 -14.67 -14.38 -2.30
N HIS A 148 -14.08 -13.73 -1.30
CA HIS A 148 -14.49 -12.38 -0.92
C HIS A 148 -14.42 -11.41 -2.11
N LYS A 149 -13.34 -11.41 -2.90
CA LYS A 149 -13.24 -10.53 -4.08
C LYS A 149 -14.29 -10.84 -5.13
N ILE A 150 -14.48 -12.12 -5.46
CA ILE A 150 -15.44 -12.55 -6.48
C ILE A 150 -16.87 -12.14 -6.06
N LEU A 151 -17.26 -12.42 -4.81
CA LEU A 151 -18.55 -11.99 -4.27
C LEU A 151 -18.70 -10.47 -4.29
N SER A 152 -17.67 -9.74 -3.85
CA SER A 152 -17.71 -8.27 -3.83
C SER A 152 -17.88 -7.70 -5.24
N GLY A 153 -17.16 -8.23 -6.23
CA GLY A 153 -17.28 -7.83 -7.63
C GLY A 153 -18.69 -8.03 -8.19
N LEU A 154 -19.26 -9.23 -8.00
CA LEU A 154 -20.60 -9.55 -8.49
C LEU A 154 -21.70 -8.72 -7.80
N ILE A 155 -21.58 -8.51 -6.48
CA ILE A 155 -22.51 -7.66 -5.73
C ILE A 155 -22.40 -6.21 -6.19
N ASN A 156 -21.20 -5.69 -6.42
CA ASN A 156 -21.01 -4.32 -6.92
C ASN A 156 -21.56 -4.17 -8.34
N VAL A 157 -21.40 -5.17 -9.22
CA VAL A 157 -22.06 -5.18 -10.53
C VAL A 157 -23.57 -5.07 -10.35
N TYR A 158 -24.20 -5.89 -9.51
CA TYR A 158 -25.64 -5.77 -9.25
C TYR A 158 -26.02 -4.38 -8.71
N LYS A 159 -25.31 -3.91 -7.67
CA LYS A 159 -25.56 -2.62 -7.01
C LYS A 159 -25.53 -1.43 -7.99
N TYR A 160 -24.55 -1.39 -8.89
CA TYR A 160 -24.34 -0.24 -9.77
C TYR A 160 -25.06 -0.33 -11.12
N THR A 161 -25.33 -1.55 -11.61
CA THR A 161 -25.92 -1.79 -12.95
C THR A 161 -27.36 -2.33 -12.90
N GLY A 162 -27.78 -2.93 -11.79
CA GLY A 162 -29.04 -3.68 -11.69
C GLY A 162 -29.01 -5.06 -12.38
N ASN A 163 -27.83 -5.56 -12.79
CA ASN A 163 -27.68 -6.84 -13.47
C ASN A 163 -28.06 -8.01 -12.53
N GLN A 164 -29.22 -8.62 -12.80
CA GLN A 164 -29.79 -9.72 -12.01
C GLN A 164 -28.98 -11.01 -12.12
N GLU A 165 -28.32 -11.24 -13.26
CA GLU A 165 -27.47 -12.42 -13.47
C GLU A 165 -26.26 -12.38 -12.51
N ALA A 166 -25.66 -11.21 -12.29
CA ALA A 166 -24.58 -11.06 -11.32
C ALA A 166 -25.05 -11.38 -9.89
N LEU A 167 -26.27 -10.96 -9.50
CA LEU A 167 -26.84 -11.30 -8.20
C LEU A 167 -27.14 -12.80 -8.09
N GLU A 168 -27.62 -13.45 -9.15
CA GLU A 168 -27.83 -14.90 -9.19
C GLU A 168 -26.52 -15.65 -8.96
N VAL A 169 -25.45 -15.27 -9.69
CA VAL A 169 -24.13 -15.89 -9.55
C VAL A 169 -23.57 -15.67 -8.14
N ALA A 170 -23.69 -14.46 -7.60
CA ALA A 170 -23.27 -14.14 -6.23
C ALA A 170 -24.05 -14.94 -5.19
N ALA A 171 -25.37 -15.04 -5.33
CA ALA A 171 -26.23 -15.78 -4.41
C ALA A 171 -25.89 -17.27 -4.39
N ARG A 172 -25.63 -17.89 -5.55
CA ARG A 172 -25.21 -19.29 -5.63
C ARG A 172 -23.83 -19.53 -5.01
N LEU A 173 -22.89 -18.59 -5.17
CA LEU A 173 -21.60 -18.67 -4.50
C LEU A 173 -21.71 -18.44 -2.98
N GLY A 174 -22.65 -17.60 -2.56
CA GLY A 174 -23.04 -17.45 -1.16
C GLY A 174 -23.65 -18.71 -0.57
N ASP A 175 -24.53 -19.39 -1.31
CA ASP A 175 -25.13 -20.66 -0.92
C ASP A 175 -24.04 -21.74 -0.74
N TRP A 176 -23.06 -21.81 -1.65
CA TRP A 176 -21.87 -22.67 -1.51
C TRP A 176 -21.09 -22.39 -0.22
N ALA A 177 -20.85 -21.10 0.09
CA ALA A 177 -20.16 -20.71 1.32
C ALA A 177 -20.98 -21.08 2.58
N CYS A 178 -22.31 -20.97 2.52
CA CYS A 178 -23.21 -21.40 3.60
C CYS A 178 -23.11 -22.91 3.84
N GLU A 179 -23.12 -23.71 2.78
CA GLU A 179 -23.01 -25.16 2.90
C GLU A 179 -21.71 -25.55 3.62
N ARG A 180 -20.57 -24.97 3.24
CA ARG A 180 -19.29 -25.23 3.91
C ARG A 180 -19.31 -24.80 5.38
N THR A 181 -19.66 -23.55 5.64
CA THR A 181 -19.63 -22.97 7.00
C THR A 181 -20.64 -23.61 7.96
N SER A 182 -21.72 -24.21 7.44
CA SER A 182 -22.69 -24.95 8.26
C SER A 182 -22.09 -26.16 8.98
N SER A 183 -20.99 -26.71 8.45
CA SER A 183 -20.30 -27.86 9.02
C SER A 183 -19.23 -27.51 10.06
N TRP A 184 -18.94 -26.22 10.27
CA TRP A 184 -17.84 -25.78 11.14
C TRP A 184 -18.23 -25.82 12.62
N ASP A 185 -17.49 -26.60 13.39
CA ASP A 185 -17.38 -26.45 14.84
C ASP A 185 -16.35 -25.36 15.21
N ASP A 186 -16.18 -25.09 16.51
CA ASP A 186 -15.31 -24.03 17.01
C ASP A 186 -13.82 -24.27 16.69
N GLU A 187 -13.38 -25.54 16.60
CA GLU A 187 -11.99 -25.87 16.31
C GLU A 187 -11.69 -25.65 14.82
N LEU A 188 -12.57 -26.15 13.96
CA LEU A 188 -12.48 -25.96 12.52
C LEU A 188 -12.60 -24.47 12.15
N GLN A 189 -13.54 -23.75 12.77
CA GLN A 189 -13.67 -22.31 12.58
C GLN A 189 -12.35 -21.60 12.90
N LYS A 190 -11.77 -21.82 14.09
CA LYS A 190 -10.47 -21.20 14.47
C LYS A 190 -9.35 -21.54 13.48
N ARG A 191 -9.31 -22.79 13.00
CA ARG A 191 -8.34 -23.24 11.99
C ARG A 191 -8.51 -22.46 10.68
N VAL A 192 -9.74 -22.29 10.21
CA VAL A 192 -10.02 -21.55 8.97
C VAL A 192 -9.68 -20.07 9.14
N LEU A 193 -10.10 -19.43 10.24
CA LEU A 193 -9.88 -18.01 10.49
C LEU A 193 -8.41 -17.65 10.79
N ALA A 194 -7.56 -18.64 11.07
CA ALA A 194 -6.11 -18.45 11.15
C ALA A 194 -5.46 -18.17 9.79
N VAL A 195 -6.13 -18.52 8.68
CA VAL A 195 -5.72 -18.17 7.32
C VAL A 195 -6.50 -16.93 6.89
N GLU A 196 -5.85 -16.00 6.17
CA GLU A 196 -6.53 -14.80 5.69
C GLU A 196 -7.77 -15.15 4.83
N TYR A 197 -8.85 -14.43 5.11
CA TYR A 197 -10.14 -14.55 4.45
C TYR A 197 -10.66 -13.21 3.89
N GLY A 198 -9.82 -12.17 3.89
CA GLY A 198 -10.25 -10.80 3.54
C GLY A 198 -11.43 -10.33 4.40
N GLY A 199 -12.42 -9.68 3.77
CA GLY A 199 -13.68 -9.28 4.39
C GLY A 199 -14.82 -10.21 4.00
N ILE A 200 -14.65 -11.53 4.10
CA ILE A 200 -15.73 -12.47 3.79
C ILE A 200 -16.92 -12.30 4.76
N ASN A 201 -16.68 -11.91 6.01
CA ASN A 201 -17.73 -11.51 6.93
C ASN A 201 -18.51 -10.30 6.37
N ASP A 202 -17.81 -9.24 5.97
CA ASP A 202 -18.41 -8.06 5.33
C ASP A 202 -19.27 -8.39 4.11
N VAL A 203 -18.72 -9.14 3.14
CA VAL A 203 -19.39 -9.37 1.86
C VAL A 203 -20.61 -10.28 1.98
N LEU A 204 -20.63 -11.20 2.96
CA LEU A 204 -21.80 -12.05 3.22
C LEU A 204 -22.92 -11.27 3.93
N TYR A 205 -22.60 -10.32 4.81
CA TYR A 205 -23.58 -9.36 5.33
C TYR A 205 -24.15 -8.50 4.20
N GLU A 206 -23.32 -8.04 3.27
CA GLU A 206 -23.77 -7.27 2.11
C GLU A 206 -24.66 -8.11 1.19
N LEU A 207 -24.29 -9.37 0.91
CA LEU A 207 -25.12 -10.29 0.12
C LEU A 207 -26.49 -10.55 0.78
N TYR A 208 -26.51 -10.70 2.11
CA TYR A 208 -27.74 -10.86 2.87
C TYR A 208 -28.72 -9.69 2.65
N LYS A 209 -28.24 -8.44 2.57
CA LYS A 209 -29.11 -7.26 2.32
C LYS A 209 -29.88 -7.33 1.00
N TYR A 210 -29.32 -8.00 -0.02
CA TYR A 210 -29.97 -8.13 -1.33
C TYR A 210 -30.78 -9.42 -1.46
N THR A 211 -30.35 -10.50 -0.81
CA THR A 211 -30.97 -11.83 -0.96
C THR A 211 -32.01 -12.14 0.11
N ASN A 212 -31.94 -11.49 1.27
CA ASN A 212 -32.74 -11.76 2.47
C ASN A 212 -32.70 -13.24 2.94
N LYS A 213 -31.69 -14.01 2.52
CA LYS A 213 -31.49 -15.41 2.94
C LYS A 213 -30.78 -15.46 4.29
N THR A 214 -31.45 -15.97 5.32
CA THR A 214 -30.89 -16.07 6.68
C THR A 214 -29.64 -16.95 6.77
N GLU A 215 -29.47 -17.86 5.82
CA GLU A 215 -28.29 -18.71 5.66
C GLU A 215 -27.04 -17.86 5.39
N HIS A 216 -27.14 -16.86 4.50
CA HIS A 216 -26.03 -15.92 4.24
C HIS A 216 -25.64 -15.14 5.49
N LEU A 217 -26.63 -14.72 6.30
CA LEU A 217 -26.39 -14.06 7.58
C LEU A 217 -25.68 -15.00 8.57
N ALA A 218 -26.13 -16.26 8.66
CA ALA A 218 -25.50 -17.26 9.53
C ALA A 218 -24.05 -17.57 9.10
N ALA A 219 -23.78 -17.66 7.80
CA ALA A 219 -22.44 -17.83 7.26
C ALA A 219 -21.54 -16.62 7.56
N ALA A 220 -22.06 -15.39 7.45
CA ALA A 220 -21.30 -14.19 7.81
C ALA A 220 -20.83 -14.23 9.28
N HIS A 221 -21.71 -14.62 10.22
CA HIS A 221 -21.36 -14.76 11.65
C HIS A 221 -20.21 -15.76 11.88
N LYS A 222 -20.06 -16.79 11.05
CA LYS A 222 -18.98 -17.79 11.18
C LYS A 222 -17.60 -17.20 10.89
N PHE A 223 -17.51 -16.02 10.29
CA PHE A 223 -16.23 -15.35 10.01
C PHE A 223 -15.91 -14.18 10.95
N ASP A 224 -16.77 -13.88 11.92
CA ASP A 224 -16.47 -12.86 12.92
C ASP A 224 -15.52 -13.40 14.00
N GLU A 225 -14.47 -12.62 14.30
CA GLU A 225 -13.47 -12.95 15.31
C GLU A 225 -13.71 -12.16 16.61
N ASP A 226 -14.77 -12.51 17.34
CA ASP A 226 -15.18 -11.79 18.56
C ASP A 226 -14.04 -11.65 19.59
N ALA A 227 -13.14 -12.62 19.71
CA ALA A 227 -11.99 -12.55 20.61
C ALA A 227 -10.98 -11.46 20.19
N LEU A 228 -10.73 -11.30 18.88
CA LEU A 228 -9.91 -10.22 18.33
C LEU A 228 -10.60 -8.87 18.57
N PHE A 229 -11.89 -8.79 18.25
CA PHE A 229 -12.69 -7.57 18.39
C PHE A 229 -12.75 -7.10 19.85
N MET A 230 -12.94 -8.03 20.79
CA MET A 230 -12.95 -7.74 22.22
C MET A 230 -11.58 -7.27 22.71
N ALA A 231 -10.49 -7.92 22.29
CA ALA A 231 -9.14 -7.49 22.69
C ALA A 231 -8.85 -6.04 22.29
N ILE A 232 -9.19 -5.67 21.04
CA ILE A 232 -9.05 -4.29 20.56
C ILE A 232 -9.96 -3.32 21.33
N LEU A 233 -11.21 -3.71 21.58
CA LEU A 233 -12.16 -2.89 22.36
C LEU A 233 -11.68 -2.64 23.79
N GLU A 234 -10.99 -3.61 24.40
CA GLU A 234 -10.34 -3.46 25.73
C GLU A 234 -9.05 -2.63 25.68
N GLY A 235 -8.68 -2.09 24.52
CA GLY A 235 -7.47 -1.28 24.33
C GLY A 235 -6.18 -2.10 24.24
N LYS A 236 -6.25 -3.42 24.07
CA LYS A 236 -5.08 -4.29 23.93
C LYS A 236 -4.64 -4.31 22.46
N ASP A 237 -3.49 -3.71 22.18
CA ASP A 237 -2.88 -3.80 20.85
C ASP A 237 -2.28 -5.20 20.64
N VAL A 238 -3.09 -6.08 20.06
CA VAL A 238 -2.70 -7.44 19.65
C VAL A 238 -2.29 -7.50 18.17
N LEU A 239 -2.00 -6.36 17.54
CA LEU A 239 -1.75 -6.26 16.11
C LEU A 239 -0.29 -6.50 15.72
N VAL A 240 0.65 -6.38 16.66
CA VAL A 240 2.10 -6.54 16.39
C VAL A 240 2.39 -7.82 15.61
N ASN A 241 3.09 -7.67 14.50
CA ASN A 241 3.45 -8.71 13.53
C ASN A 241 2.27 -9.45 12.89
N LYS A 242 1.04 -8.94 12.99
CA LYS A 242 -0.07 -9.39 12.14
C LYS A 242 -0.02 -8.64 10.81
N HIS A 243 -0.33 -9.36 9.73
CA HIS A 243 -0.51 -8.75 8.41
C HIS A 243 -1.66 -7.73 8.48
N ALA A 244 -1.37 -6.47 8.15
CA ALA A 244 -2.25 -5.33 8.36
C ALA A 244 -3.50 -5.43 7.47
N ASN A 245 -3.30 -5.62 6.16
CA ASN A 245 -4.40 -5.78 5.20
C ASN A 245 -5.34 -6.95 5.51
N THR A 246 -4.86 -8.00 6.20
CA THR A 246 -5.72 -9.10 6.65
C THR A 246 -6.63 -8.66 7.81
N GLN A 247 -6.18 -7.75 8.69
CA GLN A 247 -6.97 -7.37 9.87
C GLN A 247 -8.04 -6.32 9.55
N ILE A 248 -7.72 -5.31 8.74
CA ILE A 248 -8.60 -4.16 8.50
C ILE A 248 -9.99 -4.58 7.95
N PRO A 249 -10.10 -5.47 6.94
CA PRO A 249 -11.38 -5.95 6.42
C PRO A 249 -12.26 -6.65 7.45
N LYS A 250 -11.68 -7.29 8.47
CA LYS A 250 -12.44 -7.94 9.54
C LYS A 250 -13.26 -6.92 10.32
N PHE A 251 -12.69 -5.75 10.58
CA PHE A 251 -13.35 -4.64 11.27
C PHE A 251 -14.31 -3.86 10.37
N ILE A 252 -14.09 -3.85 9.04
CA ILE A 252 -15.14 -3.43 8.09
C ILE A 252 -16.36 -4.34 8.22
N GLY A 253 -16.15 -5.66 8.26
CA GLY A 253 -17.23 -6.63 8.45
C GLY A 253 -17.92 -6.51 9.81
N ALA A 254 -17.18 -6.23 10.89
CA ALA A 254 -17.78 -5.88 12.18
C ALA A 254 -18.70 -4.65 12.07
N LEU A 255 -18.24 -3.59 11.42
CA LEU A 255 -19.07 -2.40 11.21
C LEU A 255 -20.32 -2.72 10.36
N ASN A 256 -20.19 -3.57 9.35
CA ASN A 256 -21.32 -3.97 8.52
C ASN A 256 -22.31 -4.85 9.29
N ARG A 257 -21.84 -5.75 10.16
CA ARG A 257 -22.68 -6.50 11.09
C ARG A 257 -23.53 -5.56 11.94
N TYR A 258 -22.92 -4.54 12.54
CA TYR A 258 -23.68 -3.53 13.29
C TYR A 258 -24.76 -2.87 12.42
N CYS A 259 -24.46 -2.53 11.17
CA CYS A 259 -25.44 -1.97 10.25
C CYS A 259 -26.61 -2.93 9.93
N VAL A 260 -26.37 -4.25 9.96
CA VAL A 260 -27.37 -5.29 9.68
C VAL A 260 -28.18 -5.68 10.93
N THR A 261 -27.52 -5.84 12.09
CA THR A 261 -28.12 -6.44 13.29
C THR A 261 -28.41 -5.43 14.41
N GLY A 262 -27.77 -4.26 14.40
CA GLY A 262 -27.85 -3.26 15.47
C GLY A 262 -27.03 -3.60 16.73
N GLU A 263 -26.20 -4.65 16.70
CA GLU A 263 -25.39 -5.08 17.84
C GLU A 263 -24.23 -4.11 18.12
N GLY A 264 -24.39 -3.27 19.15
CA GLY A 264 -23.45 -2.17 19.44
C GLY A 264 -21.99 -2.59 19.68
N PHE A 265 -21.73 -3.83 20.13
CA PHE A 265 -20.37 -4.36 20.31
C PHE A 265 -19.49 -4.19 19.06
N TYR A 266 -20.03 -4.52 17.88
CA TYR A 266 -19.24 -4.51 16.64
C TYR A 266 -18.91 -3.10 16.16
N TYR A 267 -19.82 -2.13 16.34
CA TYR A 267 -19.53 -0.72 16.11
C TYR A 267 -18.40 -0.23 17.03
N GLN A 268 -18.47 -0.57 18.32
CA GLN A 268 -17.46 -0.16 19.30
C GLN A 268 -16.09 -0.75 18.98
N ALA A 269 -16.03 -2.03 18.59
CA ALA A 269 -14.81 -2.69 18.17
C ALA A 269 -14.20 -2.06 16.90
N ALA A 270 -15.02 -1.80 15.87
CA ALA A 270 -14.60 -1.15 14.64
C ALA A 270 -14.06 0.27 14.88
N ARG A 271 -14.73 1.04 15.74
CA ARG A 271 -14.27 2.37 16.17
C ARG A 271 -12.94 2.30 16.92
N ALA A 272 -12.83 1.41 17.92
CA ALA A 272 -11.62 1.26 18.72
C ALA A 272 -10.41 0.81 17.87
N PHE A 273 -10.64 -0.07 16.88
CA PHE A 273 -9.62 -0.47 15.92
C PHE A 273 -9.11 0.71 15.10
N TRP A 274 -10.03 1.49 14.51
CA TRP A 274 -9.66 2.66 13.73
C TRP A 274 -8.83 3.66 14.55
N GLU A 275 -9.29 3.98 15.77
CA GLU A 275 -8.60 4.92 16.66
C GLU A 275 -7.21 4.41 17.06
N MET A 276 -7.05 3.10 17.28
CA MET A 276 -5.76 2.48 17.59
C MET A 276 -4.80 2.58 16.41
N VAL A 277 -5.21 2.15 15.22
CA VAL A 277 -4.37 2.16 14.02
C VAL A 277 -3.92 3.57 13.67
N VAL A 278 -4.85 4.52 13.59
CA VAL A 278 -4.56 5.92 13.22
C VAL A 278 -3.61 6.59 14.21
N ARG A 279 -3.70 6.25 15.51
CA ARG A 279 -2.89 6.88 16.55
C ARG A 279 -1.45 6.39 16.59
N VAL A 280 -1.21 5.08 16.44
CA VAL A 280 0.11 4.49 16.74
C VAL A 280 0.74 3.67 15.61
N HIS A 281 0.02 3.43 14.51
CA HIS A 281 0.52 2.64 13.38
C HIS A 281 0.56 3.41 12.05
N THR A 282 0.23 4.70 12.06
CA THR A 282 0.02 5.49 10.83
C THR A 282 1.04 6.61 10.66
N TYR A 283 1.65 6.68 9.47
CA TYR A 283 2.53 7.78 9.04
C TYR A 283 1.74 9.03 8.64
N VAL A 284 2.42 10.17 8.45
CA VAL A 284 1.80 11.48 8.13
C VAL A 284 0.93 11.43 6.86
N THR A 285 1.27 10.54 5.92
CA THR A 285 0.48 10.34 4.69
C THR A 285 -0.88 9.69 4.93
N GLY A 286 -1.10 9.08 6.10
CA GLY A 286 -2.27 8.25 6.40
C GLY A 286 -2.05 6.75 6.15
N GLY A 287 -0.90 6.36 5.57
CA GLY A 287 -0.51 4.98 5.35
C GLY A 287 -0.02 4.28 6.62
N ASN A 288 0.00 2.95 6.60
CA ASN A 288 0.48 2.13 7.72
C ASN A 288 1.19 0.87 7.24
N SER A 289 1.79 0.15 8.21
CA SER A 289 2.57 -1.09 8.06
C SER A 289 3.98 -0.90 7.49
N GLN A 290 4.83 -1.87 7.79
CA GLN A 290 6.12 -2.07 7.12
C GLN A 290 6.19 -3.54 6.70
N SER A 291 6.51 -3.77 5.43
CA SER A 291 6.49 -5.08 4.80
C SER A 291 5.17 -5.81 5.11
N GLU A 292 4.05 -5.11 4.91
CA GLU A 292 2.66 -5.59 5.07
C GLU A 292 2.18 -5.84 6.51
N HIS A 293 3.07 -5.71 7.51
CA HIS A 293 2.75 -6.06 8.90
C HIS A 293 2.70 -4.83 9.80
N PHE A 294 1.79 -4.86 10.77
CA PHE A 294 1.84 -3.92 11.89
C PHE A 294 3.12 -4.18 12.70
N ARG A 295 3.86 -3.11 12.99
CA ARG A 295 5.08 -3.18 13.81
C ARG A 295 4.78 -2.79 15.24
N GLN A 296 5.81 -2.58 16.05
CA GLN A 296 5.60 -2.13 17.42
C GLN A 296 4.90 -0.76 17.41
N PRO A 297 3.84 -0.57 18.23
CA PRO A 297 3.08 0.67 18.22
C PRO A 297 3.95 1.86 18.58
N GLY A 298 3.88 2.92 17.77
CA GLY A 298 4.64 4.16 17.96
C GLY A 298 6.09 4.13 17.51
N LEU A 299 6.63 2.99 17.06
CA LEU A 299 8.01 2.87 16.56
C LEU A 299 8.09 3.04 15.03
N LEU A 300 7.65 4.20 14.54
CA LEU A 300 7.51 4.47 13.10
C LEU A 300 8.82 4.86 12.42
N ASP A 301 9.71 5.58 13.11
CA ASP A 301 11.05 5.94 12.60
C ASP A 301 11.94 4.69 12.53
N ALA A 302 11.86 3.84 13.55
CA ALA A 302 12.60 2.57 13.61
C ALA A 302 12.24 1.60 12.46
N THR A 303 11.09 1.79 11.80
CA THR A 303 10.61 0.91 10.73
C THR A 303 10.32 1.64 9.43
N ARG A 304 10.83 2.86 9.21
CA ARG A 304 10.71 3.50 7.89
C ARG A 304 11.83 3.03 6.96
N ASP A 305 11.44 2.45 5.85
CA ASP A 305 12.31 1.90 4.82
C ASP A 305 11.60 1.93 3.44
N ASN A 306 11.92 0.99 2.57
CA ASN A 306 11.37 0.84 1.22
C ASN A 306 10.12 -0.04 1.11
N LEU A 307 9.61 -0.57 2.23
CA LEU A 307 8.50 -1.52 2.27
C LEU A 307 7.32 -0.99 3.10
N ASN A 308 7.25 0.32 3.33
CA ASN A 308 6.12 0.92 4.06
C ASN A 308 4.87 1.09 3.19
N ASN A 309 3.75 1.33 3.88
CA ASN A 309 2.53 1.87 3.30
C ASN A 309 2.02 1.09 2.09
N GLU A 310 1.67 -0.18 2.32
CA GLU A 310 0.91 -0.98 1.35
C GLU A 310 -0.40 -0.25 0.99
N THR A 311 -0.66 -0.05 -0.30
CA THR A 311 -1.83 0.70 -0.80
C THR A 311 -3.17 0.08 -0.38
N CYS A 312 -3.27 -1.25 -0.27
CA CYS A 312 -4.48 -1.92 0.19
C CYS A 312 -4.89 -1.50 1.63
N ASN A 313 -3.91 -1.23 2.49
CA ASN A 313 -4.19 -0.83 3.87
C ASN A 313 -4.90 0.52 3.89
N ALA A 314 -4.41 1.49 3.10
CA ALA A 314 -5.05 2.78 2.95
C ALA A 314 -6.47 2.63 2.35
N TYR A 315 -6.63 1.83 1.29
CA TYR A 315 -7.94 1.53 0.69
C TYR A 315 -8.95 1.02 1.75
N ASN A 316 -8.55 0.03 2.56
CA ASN A 316 -9.44 -0.58 3.55
C ASN A 316 -9.66 0.33 4.76
N MET A 317 -8.64 1.09 5.19
CA MET A 317 -8.82 2.11 6.23
C MET A 317 -9.82 3.18 5.78
N LEU A 318 -9.79 3.60 4.52
CA LEU A 318 -10.76 4.57 3.97
C LEU A 318 -12.18 4.00 3.92
N LEU A 319 -12.37 2.73 3.57
CA LEU A 319 -13.68 2.07 3.65
C LEU A 319 -14.24 2.08 5.09
N LEU A 320 -13.42 1.69 6.07
CA LEU A 320 -13.80 1.71 7.49
C LEU A 320 -14.11 3.14 7.96
N THR A 321 -13.24 4.09 7.62
CA THR A 321 -13.37 5.52 7.94
C THR A 321 -14.68 6.08 7.42
N ARG A 322 -15.00 5.81 6.14
CA ARG A 322 -16.23 6.27 5.51
C ARG A 322 -17.47 5.65 6.15
N GLY A 323 -17.41 4.38 6.52
CA GLY A 323 -18.49 3.72 7.27
C GLY A 323 -18.75 4.38 8.62
N LEU A 324 -17.70 4.63 9.40
CA LEU A 324 -17.78 5.32 10.69
C LEU A 324 -18.30 6.75 10.52
N PHE A 325 -17.77 7.49 9.54
CA PHE A 325 -18.22 8.84 9.22
C PHE A 325 -19.72 8.88 8.90
N ARG A 326 -20.22 7.96 8.07
CA ARG A 326 -21.65 7.92 7.73
C ARG A 326 -22.52 7.75 8.97
N LEU A 327 -22.10 6.90 9.91
CA LEU A 327 -22.83 6.62 11.14
C LEU A 327 -22.83 7.80 12.11
N THR A 328 -21.69 8.48 12.26
CA THR A 328 -21.50 9.47 13.33
C THR A 328 -21.61 10.92 12.87
N GLY A 329 -21.21 11.22 11.63
CA GLY A 329 -20.97 12.59 11.16
C GLY A 329 -19.73 13.26 11.78
N ASP A 330 -18.89 12.50 12.48
CA ASP A 330 -17.72 13.03 13.19
C ASP A 330 -16.62 13.43 12.20
N VAL A 331 -16.27 14.72 12.21
CA VAL A 331 -15.34 15.35 11.26
C VAL A 331 -13.95 14.72 11.26
N ARG A 332 -13.50 14.11 12.36
CA ARG A 332 -12.18 13.47 12.45
C ARG A 332 -12.01 12.34 11.43
N TYR A 333 -13.10 11.66 11.07
CA TYR A 333 -13.08 10.66 10.00
C TYR A 333 -12.92 11.31 8.63
N ALA A 334 -13.55 12.45 8.39
CA ALA A 334 -13.40 13.20 7.14
C ALA A 334 -11.98 13.77 6.98
N ASP A 335 -11.38 14.27 8.06
CA ASP A 335 -9.99 14.75 8.07
C ASP A 335 -9.00 13.63 7.73
N PHE A 336 -9.13 12.48 8.38
CA PHE A 336 -8.32 11.30 8.04
C PHE A 336 -8.57 10.83 6.59
N TYR A 337 -9.84 10.85 6.16
CA TYR A 337 -10.20 10.46 4.79
C TYR A 337 -9.48 11.35 3.78
N GLU A 338 -9.55 12.67 3.92
CA GLU A 338 -8.86 13.63 3.04
C GLU A 338 -7.34 13.38 3.01
N ARG A 339 -6.73 13.23 4.19
CA ARG A 339 -5.28 13.02 4.32
C ARG A 339 -4.81 11.76 3.60
N ALA A 340 -5.43 10.61 3.88
CA ALA A 340 -5.06 9.35 3.25
C ALA A 340 -5.50 9.28 1.77
N PHE A 341 -6.64 9.88 1.41
CA PHE A 341 -7.08 9.93 0.02
C PHE A 341 -6.09 10.67 -0.88
N ILE A 342 -5.62 11.85 -0.45
CA ILE A 342 -4.66 12.62 -1.24
C ILE A 342 -3.26 11.99 -1.17
N ASN A 343 -2.78 11.67 0.02
CA ASN A 343 -1.36 11.36 0.21
C ASN A 343 -1.03 9.87 0.10
N GLU A 344 -2.00 8.97 0.14
CA GLU A 344 -1.80 7.54 -0.10
C GLU A 344 -2.44 7.07 -1.40
N ILE A 345 -3.72 7.40 -1.62
CA ILE A 345 -4.44 6.91 -2.81
C ILE A 345 -4.02 7.68 -4.06
N MET A 346 -4.13 9.01 -4.08
CA MET A 346 -3.70 9.77 -5.27
C MET A 346 -2.20 9.68 -5.52
N ALA A 347 -1.40 9.43 -4.47
CA ALA A 347 0.02 9.15 -4.59
C ALA A 347 0.34 7.78 -5.21
N SER A 348 -0.63 6.86 -5.30
CA SER A 348 -0.39 5.47 -5.70
C SER A 348 -0.57 5.18 -7.19
N ILE A 349 -0.87 6.18 -8.03
CA ILE A 349 -1.05 6.02 -9.48
C ILE A 349 0.03 6.76 -10.25
N ASN A 350 0.52 6.15 -11.31
CA ASN A 350 1.29 6.84 -12.32
C ASN A 350 0.33 7.58 -13.27
N PRO A 351 0.30 8.93 -13.30
CA PRO A 351 -0.67 9.69 -14.08
C PRO A 351 -0.45 9.58 -15.60
N GLU A 352 0.69 9.06 -16.06
CA GLU A 352 0.98 8.85 -17.48
C GLU A 352 0.47 7.49 -17.96
N THR A 353 0.62 6.44 -17.15
CA THR A 353 0.35 5.04 -17.54
C THR A 353 -0.90 4.42 -16.90
N GLY A 354 -1.39 4.97 -15.78
CA GLY A 354 -2.48 4.38 -15.00
C GLY A 354 -2.07 3.21 -14.10
N MET A 355 -0.80 2.81 -14.11
CA MET A 355 -0.30 1.72 -13.27
C MET A 355 -0.19 2.16 -11.82
N THR A 356 -0.40 1.23 -10.90
CA THR A 356 -0.41 1.50 -9.46
C THR A 356 0.80 0.91 -8.73
N THR A 357 1.11 1.46 -7.56
CA THR A 357 2.21 0.98 -6.69
C THR A 357 1.70 0.07 -5.57
N TYR A 358 2.56 -0.84 -5.13
CA TYR A 358 2.33 -1.68 -3.95
C TYR A 358 2.73 -0.94 -2.67
N PHE A 359 4.03 -0.71 -2.48
CA PHE A 359 4.60 0.03 -1.35
C PHE A 359 4.85 1.49 -1.69
N LYS A 360 4.85 2.32 -0.66
CA LYS A 360 5.22 3.73 -0.73
C LYS A 360 6.25 4.00 0.37
N PRO A 361 7.55 3.94 0.02
CA PRO A 361 8.65 4.09 0.98
C PRO A 361 8.54 5.32 1.88
N MET A 362 8.66 5.13 3.20
CA MET A 362 8.78 6.25 4.14
C MET A 362 10.25 6.56 4.47
N GLY A 363 11.19 5.69 4.06
CA GLY A 363 12.61 6.00 4.02
C GLY A 363 12.96 7.02 2.92
N THR A 364 13.94 7.87 3.17
CA THR A 364 14.39 8.91 2.23
C THR A 364 15.34 8.33 1.17
N GLY A 365 15.19 8.79 -0.08
CA GLY A 365 16.03 8.38 -1.22
C GLY A 365 15.44 7.23 -2.05
N TYR A 366 14.29 6.69 -1.67
CA TYR A 366 13.56 5.68 -2.44
C TYR A 366 12.54 6.32 -3.38
N PHE A 367 11.82 5.50 -4.14
CA PHE A 367 10.84 5.94 -5.14
C PHE A 367 9.63 5.01 -5.20
N LYS A 368 8.59 5.39 -5.95
CA LYS A 368 7.37 4.60 -6.14
C LYS A 368 7.57 3.57 -7.27
N ALA A 369 7.46 2.28 -6.95
CA ALA A 369 7.58 1.20 -7.92
C ALA A 369 6.20 0.82 -8.49
N PHE A 370 5.95 1.15 -9.75
CA PHE A 370 4.68 0.87 -10.41
C PHE A 370 4.66 -0.51 -11.06
N GLY A 371 3.49 -1.16 -11.04
CA GLY A 371 3.26 -2.41 -11.74
C GLY A 371 3.28 -2.30 -13.27
N THR A 372 3.16 -3.44 -13.93
CA THR A 372 3.04 -3.57 -15.38
C THR A 372 1.62 -3.99 -15.78
N PRO A 373 1.17 -3.68 -17.02
CA PRO A 373 -0.22 -3.91 -17.41
C PRO A 373 -0.69 -5.37 -17.40
N THR A 374 0.19 -6.35 -17.58
CA THR A 374 -0.19 -7.76 -17.72
C THR A 374 0.57 -8.73 -16.81
N GLU A 375 1.60 -8.26 -16.08
CA GLU A 375 2.45 -9.12 -15.23
C GLU A 375 2.35 -8.79 -13.74
N SER A 376 1.59 -7.76 -13.36
CA SER A 376 1.55 -7.25 -11.98
C SER A 376 0.14 -7.27 -11.41
N PHE A 377 -0.46 -8.44 -11.28
CA PHE A 377 -1.77 -8.62 -10.66
C PHE A 377 -1.69 -8.84 -9.14
N TRP A 378 -1.14 -7.88 -8.42
CA TRP A 378 -1.06 -7.94 -6.96
C TRP A 378 -2.40 -7.56 -6.30
N CYS A 379 -2.51 -7.74 -4.98
CA CYS A 379 -3.63 -7.17 -4.21
C CYS A 379 -3.78 -5.65 -4.44
N CYS A 380 -2.66 -4.91 -4.46
CA CYS A 380 -2.62 -3.46 -4.68
C CYS A 380 -2.97 -3.05 -6.12
N THR A 381 -2.88 -3.97 -7.09
CA THR A 381 -3.41 -3.75 -8.44
C THR A 381 -4.92 -3.86 -8.43
N GLY A 382 -5.45 -4.85 -7.70
CA GLY A 382 -6.88 -5.02 -7.45
C GLY A 382 -7.52 -3.78 -6.82
N THR A 383 -7.06 -3.38 -5.63
CA THR A 383 -7.56 -2.17 -4.96
C THR A 383 -7.22 -0.89 -5.74
N GLY A 384 -6.10 -0.88 -6.47
CA GLY A 384 -5.72 0.18 -7.38
C GLY A 384 -6.80 0.46 -8.44
N MET A 385 -7.32 -0.59 -9.10
CA MET A 385 -8.41 -0.44 -10.07
C MET A 385 -9.67 0.18 -9.45
N GLU A 386 -10.02 -0.21 -8.23
CA GLU A 386 -11.21 0.30 -7.54
C GLU A 386 -11.04 1.74 -7.03
N ASN A 387 -9.86 2.10 -6.51
CA ASN A 387 -9.62 3.43 -5.96
C ASN A 387 -9.95 4.55 -6.94
N PHE A 388 -9.47 4.43 -8.17
CA PHE A 388 -9.58 5.50 -9.16
C PHE A 388 -10.91 5.52 -9.92
N THR A 389 -11.78 4.54 -9.71
CA THR A 389 -13.15 4.49 -10.27
C THR A 389 -14.23 5.00 -9.29
N ARG A 390 -13.82 5.46 -8.10
CA ARG A 390 -14.72 6.00 -7.06
C ARG A 390 -14.25 7.32 -6.43
N LEU A 391 -13.41 8.09 -7.13
CA LEU A 391 -12.79 9.33 -6.62
C LEU A 391 -13.79 10.42 -6.16
N ASN A 392 -15.08 10.26 -6.49
CA ASN A 392 -16.16 11.19 -6.20
C ASN A 392 -17.02 10.79 -4.98
N ASP A 393 -16.85 9.59 -4.42
CA ASP A 393 -17.82 8.96 -3.51
C ASP A 393 -17.90 9.54 -2.10
N SER A 394 -17.03 10.50 -1.79
CA SER A 394 -16.87 11.09 -0.46
C SER A 394 -16.70 12.61 -0.51
N ILE A 395 -16.92 13.24 -1.67
CA ILE A 395 -16.90 14.70 -1.81
C ILE A 395 -18.11 15.32 -1.10
N TYR A 396 -19.28 14.72 -1.32
CA TYR A 396 -20.55 15.19 -0.77
C TYR A 396 -21.28 14.06 -0.04
N PHE A 397 -22.00 14.43 1.02
CA PHE A 397 -22.98 13.59 1.70
C PHE A 397 -24.25 14.41 1.95
N HIS A 398 -25.34 13.76 2.33
CA HIS A 398 -26.55 14.46 2.71
C HIS A 398 -27.27 13.78 3.87
N LYS A 399 -28.02 14.57 4.62
CA LYS A 399 -28.94 14.09 5.65
C LYS A 399 -30.08 15.08 5.76
N ASP A 400 -31.31 14.58 5.68
CA ASP A 400 -32.51 15.41 5.69
C ASP A 400 -32.43 16.52 4.61
N ASP A 401 -32.47 17.79 5.01
CA ASP A 401 -32.38 18.97 4.14
C ASP A 401 -30.98 19.63 4.14
N ASP A 402 -29.95 18.88 4.53
CA ASP A 402 -28.59 19.39 4.63
C ASP A 402 -27.66 18.69 3.63
N LEU A 403 -26.98 19.49 2.81
CA LEU A 403 -25.83 19.07 2.01
C LEU A 403 -24.57 19.18 2.86
N TYR A 404 -23.82 18.10 3.00
CA TYR A 404 -22.51 18.08 3.62
C TYR A 404 -21.44 18.10 2.53
N VAL A 405 -20.64 19.16 2.48
CA VAL A 405 -19.47 19.29 1.62
C VAL A 405 -18.25 18.87 2.42
N ASN A 406 -17.68 17.74 2.04
CA ASN A 406 -16.68 17.05 2.84
C ASN A 406 -15.27 17.19 2.27
N LEU A 407 -15.11 17.16 0.94
CA LEU A 407 -13.82 17.38 0.26
C LEU A 407 -13.88 18.59 -0.67
N TYR A 408 -12.81 19.38 -0.66
CA TYR A 408 -12.67 20.58 -1.47
C TYR A 408 -11.97 20.29 -2.80
N ILE A 409 -12.62 19.50 -3.65
CA ILE A 409 -12.09 19.05 -4.95
C ILE A 409 -13.01 19.57 -6.03
N SER A 410 -12.46 20.18 -7.09
CA SER A 410 -13.26 20.67 -8.21
C SER A 410 -14.21 19.58 -8.74
N SER A 411 -15.51 19.86 -8.70
CA SER A 411 -16.56 18.89 -9.02
C SER A 411 -17.89 19.55 -9.37
N ARG A 412 -18.81 18.76 -9.91
CA ARG A 412 -20.22 19.12 -10.12
C ARG A 412 -21.12 18.10 -9.43
N LEU A 413 -22.08 18.59 -8.66
CA LEU A 413 -23.12 17.80 -8.01
C LEU A 413 -24.46 18.05 -8.71
N ASP A 414 -25.13 16.95 -9.08
CA ASP A 414 -26.51 16.92 -9.53
C ASP A 414 -27.36 16.20 -8.48
N TRP A 415 -27.99 16.99 -7.60
CA TRP A 415 -28.91 16.50 -6.58
C TRP A 415 -30.35 16.60 -7.08
N GLU A 416 -30.72 15.63 -7.92
CA GLU A 416 -32.03 15.58 -8.59
C GLU A 416 -33.20 15.67 -7.61
N GLU A 417 -33.13 14.96 -6.46
CA GLU A 417 -34.22 14.93 -5.48
C GLU A 417 -34.52 16.30 -4.87
N LYS A 418 -33.53 17.20 -4.82
CA LYS A 418 -33.69 18.58 -4.38
C LYS A 418 -33.77 19.58 -5.52
N GLY A 419 -33.53 19.15 -6.76
CA GLY A 419 -33.46 20.02 -7.93
C GLY A 419 -32.23 20.93 -7.96
N LEU A 420 -31.18 20.62 -7.18
CA LEU A 420 -29.97 21.43 -7.05
C LEU A 420 -28.89 20.95 -8.04
N LEU A 421 -28.35 21.89 -8.82
CA LEU A 421 -27.09 21.73 -9.54
C LEU A 421 -26.04 22.65 -8.92
N LEU A 422 -24.92 22.10 -8.48
CA LEU A 422 -23.87 22.82 -7.77
C LEU A 422 -22.51 22.55 -8.40
N THR A 423 -21.80 23.60 -8.81
CA THR A 423 -20.40 23.51 -9.23
C THR A 423 -19.48 23.97 -8.10
N GLN A 424 -18.48 23.16 -7.78
CA GLN A 424 -17.36 23.47 -6.89
C GLN A 424 -16.09 23.65 -7.75
N GLN A 425 -15.37 24.76 -7.53
CA GLN A 425 -14.06 25.04 -8.09
C GLN A 425 -13.09 25.27 -6.94
N SER A 426 -12.06 24.44 -6.87
CA SER A 426 -11.04 24.44 -5.83
C SER A 426 -9.68 24.25 -6.47
N ASP A 427 -8.77 25.14 -6.13
CA ASP A 427 -7.35 25.07 -6.45
C ASP A 427 -6.54 24.87 -5.15
N ILE A 428 -7.14 24.32 -4.08
CA ILE A 428 -6.40 24.03 -2.85
C ILE A 428 -5.33 22.96 -3.14
N PRO A 429 -4.09 23.12 -2.66
CA PRO A 429 -3.57 24.23 -1.85
C PRO A 429 -2.77 25.28 -2.65
N GLU A 430 -2.90 25.35 -3.97
CA GLU A 430 -2.30 26.44 -4.75
C GLU A 430 -2.84 27.81 -4.28
N THR A 431 -4.15 27.87 -4.04
CA THR A 431 -4.86 28.99 -3.40
C THR A 431 -5.57 28.53 -2.12
N ASP A 432 -6.00 29.49 -1.30
CA ASP A 432 -6.74 29.27 -0.06
C ASP A 432 -8.26 29.43 -0.23
N THR A 433 -8.76 29.44 -1.48
CA THR A 433 -10.15 29.81 -1.79
C THR A 433 -10.85 28.70 -2.57
N VAL A 434 -12.11 28.44 -2.20
CA VAL A 434 -13.01 27.52 -2.92
C VAL A 434 -14.26 28.27 -3.34
N LEU A 435 -14.61 28.18 -4.62
CA LEU A 435 -15.80 28.80 -5.18
C LEU A 435 -16.89 27.77 -5.45
N PHE A 436 -18.09 28.05 -4.96
CA PHE A 436 -19.31 27.31 -5.23
C PHE A 436 -20.25 28.18 -6.06
N THR A 437 -20.81 27.61 -7.12
CA THR A 437 -21.84 28.24 -7.95
C THR A 437 -23.08 27.37 -7.94
N VAL A 438 -24.21 27.94 -7.54
CA VAL A 438 -25.52 27.30 -7.65
C VAL A 438 -25.98 27.44 -9.09
N ASP A 439 -25.70 26.45 -9.93
CA ASP A 439 -26.10 26.45 -11.34
C ASP A 439 -27.62 26.33 -11.50
N LYS A 440 -28.27 25.63 -10.57
CA LYS A 440 -29.73 25.53 -10.45
C LYS A 440 -30.11 25.40 -8.97
N ALA A 441 -30.97 26.26 -8.48
CA ALA A 441 -31.36 26.29 -7.08
C ALA A 441 -32.43 25.24 -6.73
N PRO A 442 -32.40 24.70 -5.49
CA PRO A 442 -33.47 23.88 -4.96
C PRO A 442 -34.76 24.70 -4.79
N ALA A 443 -35.91 24.01 -4.84
CA ALA A 443 -37.22 24.65 -4.68
C ALA A 443 -37.52 25.07 -3.23
N GLU A 444 -36.85 24.45 -2.27
CA GLU A 444 -37.02 24.69 -0.84
C GLU A 444 -35.70 25.15 -0.22
N LYS A 445 -35.80 25.79 0.95
CA LYS A 445 -34.67 26.17 1.77
C LYS A 445 -33.78 24.96 2.03
N LEU A 446 -32.47 25.12 1.84
CA LEU A 446 -31.49 24.04 1.95
C LEU A 446 -30.24 24.56 2.67
N SER A 447 -29.69 23.76 3.59
CA SER A 447 -28.43 24.14 4.25
C SER A 447 -27.24 23.51 3.54
N PHE A 448 -26.21 24.30 3.31
CA PHE A 448 -24.88 23.82 2.93
C PHE A 448 -23.99 23.80 4.17
N ARG A 449 -23.44 22.64 4.50
CA ARG A 449 -22.53 22.40 5.63
C ARG A 449 -21.14 22.14 5.09
N PHE A 450 -20.24 23.08 5.28
CA PHE A 450 -18.86 23.00 4.79
C PHE A 450 -17.94 22.53 5.90
N ARG A 451 -17.23 21.42 5.69
CA ARG A 451 -16.29 20.89 6.71
C ARG A 451 -15.26 21.94 7.08
N VAL A 452 -15.00 22.13 8.37
CA VAL A 452 -13.88 22.91 8.89
C VAL A 452 -12.68 21.96 9.05
N PRO A 453 -11.65 22.01 8.17
CA PRO A 453 -10.58 21.01 8.21
C PRO A 453 -9.61 21.18 9.39
N GLU A 454 -9.04 20.08 9.88
CA GLU A 454 -8.02 20.14 10.95
C GLU A 454 -6.74 20.90 10.55
N TRP A 455 -6.45 21.01 9.26
CA TRP A 455 -5.22 21.60 8.73
C TRP A 455 -5.25 23.13 8.60
N LEU A 456 -6.37 23.80 8.93
CA LEU A 456 -6.46 25.26 8.87
C LEU A 456 -5.34 25.93 9.66
N ALA A 457 -4.95 27.12 9.20
CA ALA A 457 -3.92 27.91 9.85
C ALA A 457 -4.26 28.17 11.32
N GLU A 458 -3.29 28.01 12.21
CA GLU A 458 -3.53 28.09 13.65
C GLU A 458 -4.03 29.49 14.04
N GLY A 459 -5.10 29.54 14.82
CA GLY A 459 -5.74 30.79 15.23
C GLY A 459 -6.47 31.54 14.13
N GLN A 460 -6.64 30.95 12.94
CA GLN A 460 -7.44 31.53 11.85
C GLN A 460 -8.68 30.69 11.57
N GLU A 461 -9.76 31.37 11.17
CA GLU A 461 -11.07 30.76 10.92
C GLU A 461 -11.37 30.69 9.43
N MET A 462 -12.08 29.63 9.01
CA MET A 462 -12.68 29.59 7.68
C MET A 462 -13.73 30.68 7.54
N LYS A 463 -13.71 31.42 6.43
CA LYS A 463 -14.66 32.52 6.17
C LYS A 463 -15.55 32.20 4.97
N VAL A 464 -16.77 32.72 5.01
CA VAL A 464 -17.75 32.57 3.93
C VAL A 464 -18.13 33.94 3.39
N LYS A 465 -18.14 34.08 2.06
CA LYS A 465 -18.85 35.17 1.39
C LYS A 465 -19.93 34.62 0.48
N ILE A 466 -21.03 35.35 0.34
CA ILE A 466 -22.06 35.03 -0.64
C ILE A 466 -22.33 36.27 -1.48
N ASN A 467 -22.22 36.12 -2.81
CA ASN A 467 -22.36 37.20 -3.78
C ASN A 467 -21.47 38.43 -3.47
N GLY A 468 -20.29 38.18 -2.89
CA GLY A 468 -19.29 39.20 -2.54
C GLY A 468 -19.43 39.80 -1.14
N GLU A 469 -20.50 39.48 -0.41
CA GLU A 469 -20.74 39.97 0.96
C GLU A 469 -20.36 38.91 2.00
N GLU A 470 -19.73 39.31 3.10
CA GLU A 470 -19.40 38.40 4.20
C GLU A 470 -20.67 37.80 4.82
N PHE A 471 -20.63 36.49 5.06
CA PHE A 471 -21.74 35.75 5.65
C PHE A 471 -21.31 35.13 6.98
N SER A 472 -22.05 35.41 8.05
CA SER A 472 -21.83 34.78 9.35
C SER A 472 -22.48 33.39 9.36
N ALA A 473 -21.64 32.36 9.24
CA ALA A 473 -22.03 30.97 9.36
C ALA A 473 -21.75 30.47 10.79
N GLU A 474 -22.57 29.53 11.27
CA GLU A 474 -22.36 28.87 12.55
C GLU A 474 -21.57 27.57 12.35
N ASP A 475 -20.54 27.34 13.17
CA ASP A 475 -19.86 26.05 13.24
C ASP A 475 -20.69 25.10 14.11
N ILE A 476 -21.23 24.05 13.47
CA ILE A 476 -22.01 23.00 14.13
C ILE A 476 -21.30 21.67 13.89
N ASP A 477 -20.68 21.13 14.93
CA ASP A 477 -19.98 19.84 14.93
C ASP A 477 -18.84 19.75 13.87
N GLY A 478 -18.10 20.84 13.65
CA GLY A 478 -16.98 20.89 12.69
C GLY A 478 -17.41 21.24 11.27
N TYR A 479 -18.57 21.87 11.11
CA TYR A 479 -19.11 22.29 9.83
C TYR A 479 -19.68 23.72 9.90
N LEU A 480 -19.16 24.62 9.06
CA LEU A 480 -19.79 25.92 8.84
C LEU A 480 -21.09 25.74 8.07
N THR A 481 -22.20 26.05 8.73
CA THR A 481 -23.55 25.84 8.21
C THR A 481 -24.13 27.13 7.64
N VAL A 482 -24.45 27.11 6.35
CA VAL A 482 -25.08 28.20 5.61
C VAL A 482 -26.48 27.76 5.20
N SER A 483 -27.50 28.31 5.86
CA SER A 483 -28.91 27.93 5.62
C SER A 483 -29.70 29.08 5.02
N ARG A 484 -30.11 28.95 3.76
CA ARG A 484 -30.79 30.02 3.01
C ARG A 484 -31.67 29.50 1.87
N ASP A 485 -32.49 30.39 1.34
CA ASP A 485 -33.15 30.22 0.04
C ASP A 485 -32.13 30.56 -1.05
N TRP A 486 -31.74 29.56 -1.82
CA TRP A 486 -30.74 29.71 -2.88
C TRP A 486 -31.39 30.19 -4.18
N GLN A 487 -30.63 30.92 -4.98
CA GLN A 487 -31.04 31.36 -6.32
C GLN A 487 -30.06 30.86 -7.39
N ASP A 488 -30.58 30.67 -8.59
CA ASP A 488 -29.74 30.38 -9.76
C ASP A 488 -28.67 31.47 -9.90
N GLY A 489 -27.41 31.06 -9.99
CA GLY A 489 -26.26 31.95 -10.10
C GLY A 489 -25.73 32.47 -8.76
N ASP A 490 -26.29 32.10 -7.61
CA ASP A 490 -25.69 32.40 -6.31
C ASP A 490 -24.24 31.88 -6.26
N ARG A 491 -23.32 32.73 -5.80
CA ARG A 491 -21.90 32.42 -5.66
C ARG A 491 -21.50 32.44 -4.21
N LEU A 492 -20.94 31.33 -3.73
CA LEU A 492 -20.40 31.20 -2.39
C LEU A 492 -18.89 31.02 -2.47
N GLU A 493 -18.15 31.84 -1.75
CA GLU A 493 -16.69 31.79 -1.65
C GLU A 493 -16.33 31.36 -0.24
N LEU A 494 -15.58 30.26 -0.12
CA LEU A 494 -14.93 29.87 1.12
C LEU A 494 -13.48 30.31 1.07
N HIS A 495 -12.99 30.90 2.15
CA HIS A 495 -11.57 31.15 2.38
C HIS A 495 -11.11 30.26 3.53
N LEU A 496 -10.14 29.39 3.24
CA LEU A 496 -9.58 28.36 4.11
C LEU A 496 -8.09 28.68 4.35
N PRO A 497 -7.75 29.42 5.42
CA PRO A 497 -6.36 29.80 5.71
C PRO A 497 -5.41 28.60 5.70
N LEU A 498 -4.36 28.69 4.89
CA LEU A 498 -3.33 27.65 4.71
C LEU A 498 -2.05 28.01 5.45
N GLU A 499 -1.45 27.04 6.13
CA GLU A 499 -0.10 27.18 6.69
C GLU A 499 0.70 25.88 6.57
N VAL A 500 2.01 25.98 6.76
CA VAL A 500 2.87 24.81 6.90
C VAL A 500 2.63 24.19 8.28
N LYS A 501 2.29 22.91 8.31
CA LYS A 501 2.22 22.11 9.54
C LYS A 501 3.42 21.18 9.65
N VAL A 502 3.81 20.91 10.89
CA VAL A 502 4.96 20.07 11.25
C VAL A 502 4.45 18.77 11.88
N SER A 503 4.93 17.63 11.38
CA SER A 503 4.65 16.31 11.95
C SER A 503 5.94 15.63 12.40
N ARG A 504 6.00 15.22 13.67
CA ARG A 504 7.12 14.47 14.27
C ARG A 504 6.75 13.00 14.43
N LEU A 505 7.69 12.09 14.20
CA LEU A 505 7.48 10.68 14.52
C LEU A 505 7.49 10.45 16.04
N PRO A 506 6.65 9.54 16.59
CA PRO A 506 6.51 9.38 18.03
C PRO A 506 7.77 8.87 18.73
N ASP A 507 8.55 8.02 18.07
CA ASP A 507 9.79 7.42 18.55
C ASP A 507 11.03 8.28 18.29
N ASN A 508 10.93 9.27 17.39
CA ASN A 508 12.01 10.21 17.13
C ASN A 508 11.48 11.62 16.83
N ARG A 509 11.55 12.49 17.85
CA ARG A 509 11.13 13.89 17.77
C ARG A 509 11.87 14.73 16.72
N ASN A 510 13.05 14.29 16.27
CA ASN A 510 13.82 14.99 15.24
C ASN A 510 13.55 14.46 13.83
N ALA A 511 12.83 13.34 13.67
CA ALA A 511 12.34 12.88 12.38
C ALA A 511 11.05 13.65 12.04
N VAL A 512 11.16 14.60 11.11
CA VAL A 512 10.13 15.61 10.82
C VAL A 512 9.67 15.51 9.37
N ALA A 513 8.36 15.61 9.16
CA ALA A 513 7.73 15.84 7.87
C ALA A 513 6.90 17.14 7.89
N PHE A 514 6.68 17.69 6.70
CA PHE A 514 5.91 18.93 6.52
C PHE A 514 4.67 18.69 5.67
N SER A 515 3.60 19.43 5.94
CA SER A 515 2.40 19.48 5.11
C SER A 515 1.94 20.92 4.91
N TYR A 516 1.17 21.19 3.85
CA TYR A 516 0.60 22.50 3.56
C TYR A 516 -0.85 22.35 3.13
N GLY A 517 -1.78 22.74 4.00
CA GLY A 517 -3.18 22.29 3.89
C GLY A 517 -3.28 20.76 3.90
N PRO A 518 -4.02 20.12 2.99
CA PRO A 518 -4.24 18.67 3.01
C PRO A 518 -3.08 17.85 2.39
N VAL A 519 -2.04 18.48 1.84
CA VAL A 519 -0.97 17.78 1.11
C VAL A 519 0.29 17.64 1.96
N VAL A 520 0.84 16.43 2.01
CA VAL A 520 2.19 16.15 2.53
C VAL A 520 3.21 16.65 1.51
N LEU A 521 4.32 17.23 1.99
CA LEU A 521 5.42 17.70 1.16
C LEU A 521 6.57 16.69 1.14
N CYS A 522 7.28 16.63 0.01
CA CYS A 522 8.53 15.88 -0.14
C CYS A 522 9.56 16.69 -0.93
N THR A 523 10.84 16.37 -0.76
CA THR A 523 11.89 16.79 -1.70
C THR A 523 12.24 15.65 -2.65
N SER A 524 12.82 15.97 -3.81
CA SER A 524 13.22 14.97 -4.82
C SER A 524 14.74 14.85 -4.92
N PHE A 525 15.22 13.66 -5.28
CA PHE A 525 16.64 13.33 -5.38
C PHE A 525 17.03 12.82 -6.77
N GLY A 526 16.26 13.20 -7.80
CA GLY A 526 16.49 12.77 -9.18
C GLY A 526 16.06 11.33 -9.46
N ALA A 527 16.25 10.91 -10.72
CA ALA A 527 15.84 9.60 -11.23
C ALA A 527 17.02 8.65 -11.49
N GLU A 528 18.20 8.95 -10.93
CA GLU A 528 19.40 8.16 -11.18
C GLU A 528 19.29 6.75 -10.59
N GLU A 529 19.63 5.76 -11.42
CA GLU A 529 19.76 4.34 -11.05
C GLU A 529 18.57 3.82 -10.22
N MET A 530 17.35 4.16 -10.61
CA MET A 530 16.14 3.63 -10.00
C MET A 530 15.96 2.15 -10.36
N VAL A 531 16.30 1.28 -9.41
CA VAL A 531 16.23 -0.18 -9.56
C VAL A 531 15.05 -0.73 -8.76
N ILE A 532 14.25 -1.57 -9.43
CA ILE A 532 13.14 -2.32 -8.83
C ILE A 532 13.59 -3.78 -8.70
N GLU A 533 13.39 -4.36 -7.52
CA GLU A 533 13.71 -5.76 -7.24
C GLU A 533 12.45 -6.54 -6.84
N PRO A 534 12.40 -7.86 -7.08
CA PRO A 534 11.38 -8.71 -6.48
C PRO A 534 11.39 -8.62 -4.95
N HIS A 535 10.20 -8.67 -4.36
CA HIS A 535 10.02 -8.80 -2.92
C HIS A 535 8.89 -9.80 -2.66
N TRP A 536 9.25 -11.02 -2.29
CA TRP A 536 8.31 -12.14 -2.22
C TRP A 536 7.49 -12.26 -3.52
N ALA A 537 6.18 -12.06 -3.45
CA ALA A 537 5.29 -12.11 -4.61
C ALA A 537 5.03 -10.71 -5.22
N SER A 538 5.65 -9.65 -4.72
CA SER A 538 5.53 -8.27 -5.22
C SER A 538 6.91 -7.70 -5.58
N VAL A 539 7.07 -6.37 -5.52
CA VAL A 539 8.31 -5.66 -5.86
C VAL A 539 8.62 -4.56 -4.84
N LYS A 540 9.88 -4.18 -4.76
CA LYS A 540 10.38 -3.08 -3.91
C LYS A 540 11.31 -2.16 -4.68
N ALA A 541 11.32 -0.88 -4.30
CA ALA A 541 12.31 0.09 -4.76
C ALA A 541 13.60 -0.06 -3.94
N VAL A 542 14.78 -0.03 -4.58
CA VAL A 542 16.06 -0.12 -3.86
C VAL A 542 16.98 1.07 -4.12
N ILE A 543 17.90 1.28 -3.19
CA ILE A 543 19.05 2.15 -3.35
C ILE A 543 20.24 1.24 -3.70
N PRO A 544 20.82 1.37 -4.91
CA PRO A 544 22.00 0.60 -5.29
C PRO A 544 23.16 0.77 -4.30
N TYR A 545 24.02 -0.24 -4.19
CA TYR A 545 25.19 -0.15 -3.33
C TYR A 545 26.09 1.02 -3.74
N GLY A 546 26.55 1.79 -2.75
CA GLY A 546 27.40 2.97 -2.98
C GLY A 546 26.64 4.25 -3.27
N LYS A 547 25.31 4.22 -3.40
CA LYS A 547 24.48 5.41 -3.43
C LYS A 547 24.02 5.78 -2.02
N ASP A 548 24.09 7.06 -1.72
CA ASP A 548 23.62 7.65 -0.47
C ASP A 548 22.81 8.91 -0.79
N PHE A 549 21.71 9.09 -0.06
CA PHE A 549 20.84 10.25 -0.20
C PHE A 549 20.73 10.93 1.15
N LYS A 550 20.89 12.26 1.18
CA LYS A 550 20.86 13.03 2.42
C LYS A 550 19.45 13.02 3.02
N ASP A 551 19.35 12.53 4.26
CA ASP A 551 18.10 12.37 5.01
C ASP A 551 18.07 13.19 6.31
N TYR A 552 18.99 14.16 6.44
CA TYR A 552 19.07 15.08 7.56
C TYR A 552 19.18 16.53 7.06
N ILE A 553 18.79 17.47 7.92
CA ILE A 553 18.90 18.92 7.70
C ILE A 553 19.53 19.53 8.94
N VAL A 554 20.55 20.37 8.76
CA VAL A 554 21.29 21.03 9.84
C VAL A 554 20.82 22.47 10.01
N ILE A 555 20.21 22.76 11.15
CA ILE A 555 19.74 24.10 11.54
C ILE A 555 20.93 24.93 12.00
N GLN A 556 21.27 25.99 11.27
CA GLN A 556 22.52 26.74 11.47
C GLN A 556 22.52 27.59 12.74
N ASN A 557 21.35 28.07 13.19
CA ASN A 557 21.21 28.95 14.35
C ASN A 557 20.02 28.54 15.23
N GLY A 558 20.21 28.53 16.54
CA GLY A 558 19.16 28.22 17.52
C GLY A 558 18.97 26.72 17.75
N THR A 559 17.80 26.33 18.25
CA THR A 559 17.43 24.92 18.46
C THR A 559 16.49 24.43 17.36
N VAL A 560 16.38 23.10 17.21
CA VAL A 560 15.38 22.48 16.32
C VAL A 560 13.96 22.90 16.71
N ASP A 561 13.66 22.99 18.00
CA ASP A 561 12.33 23.41 18.46
C ASP A 561 12.03 24.87 18.12
N ASP A 562 12.99 25.78 18.29
CA ASP A 562 12.82 27.20 17.92
C ASP A 562 12.64 27.37 16.41
N TRP A 563 13.38 26.60 15.61
CA TRP A 563 13.26 26.63 14.16
C TRP A 563 11.89 26.11 13.70
N LEU A 564 11.37 25.04 14.30
CA LEU A 564 10.03 24.52 14.00
C LEU A 564 8.91 25.43 14.52
N ALA A 565 9.09 26.08 15.67
CA ALA A 565 8.13 27.05 16.19
C ALA A 565 7.98 28.28 15.27
N ASN A 566 8.95 28.52 14.39
CA ASN A 566 8.95 29.60 13.40
C ASN A 566 8.84 29.07 11.95
N ILE A 567 8.18 27.92 11.75
CA ILE A 567 8.18 27.21 10.47
C ILE A 567 7.64 28.06 9.30
N GLU A 568 6.66 28.92 9.54
CA GLU A 568 6.10 29.85 8.53
C GLU A 568 7.16 30.76 7.88
N ASN A 569 8.23 31.08 8.62
CA ASN A 569 9.32 31.94 8.16
C ASN A 569 10.57 31.14 7.75
N ASN A 570 10.55 29.82 7.97
CA ASN A 570 11.68 28.93 7.78
C ASN A 570 11.46 27.89 6.66
N LEU A 571 10.20 27.59 6.30
CA LEU A 571 9.83 26.83 5.11
C LEU A 571 8.90 27.70 4.25
N ILE A 572 9.48 28.38 3.25
CA ILE A 572 8.84 29.52 2.59
C ILE A 572 8.32 29.11 1.23
N LYS A 573 7.02 29.34 0.99
CA LYS A 573 6.41 29.13 -0.33
C LYS A 573 7.02 30.07 -1.37
N THR A 574 7.50 29.52 -2.48
CA THR A 574 7.92 30.32 -3.62
C THR A 574 6.72 31.05 -4.24
N PRO A 575 6.78 32.39 -4.46
CA PRO A 575 5.65 33.12 -5.02
C PRO A 575 5.16 32.53 -6.36
N GLY A 576 3.85 32.29 -6.45
CA GLY A 576 3.21 31.76 -7.66
C GLY A 576 3.46 30.27 -7.94
N LYS A 577 4.07 29.54 -7.01
CA LYS A 577 4.32 28.11 -7.14
C LYS A 577 3.95 27.37 -5.86
N LEU A 578 3.56 26.10 -6.00
CA LEU A 578 3.36 25.20 -4.87
C LEU A 578 4.65 24.43 -4.57
N GLU A 579 5.71 25.17 -4.24
CA GLU A 579 7.01 24.66 -3.84
C GLU A 579 7.55 25.52 -2.68
N PHE A 580 8.35 24.93 -1.80
CA PHE A 580 8.85 25.58 -0.59
C PHE A 580 10.34 25.37 -0.43
N THR A 581 11.06 26.42 -0.02
CA THR A 581 12.50 26.35 0.27
C THR A 581 12.78 26.58 1.75
N LEU A 582 13.87 26.01 2.24
CA LEU A 582 14.31 26.20 3.62
C LEU A 582 14.97 27.57 3.81
N ARG A 583 15.06 28.00 5.06
CA ARG A 583 15.86 29.15 5.51
C ARG A 583 16.59 28.81 6.81
N GLY A 584 17.85 29.23 6.89
CA GLY A 584 18.67 29.08 8.09
C GLY A 584 19.18 27.65 8.29
N THR A 585 19.32 26.90 7.19
CA THR A 585 19.79 25.52 7.17
C THR A 585 20.97 25.34 6.22
N ASP A 586 21.58 24.16 6.22
CA ASP A 586 22.59 23.76 5.23
C ASP A 586 22.01 23.38 3.85
N GLU A 587 20.69 23.33 3.71
CA GLU A 587 19.98 22.90 2.49
C GLU A 587 19.07 24.00 1.90
N ASP A 588 19.29 25.27 2.29
CA ASP A 588 18.49 26.43 1.86
C ASP A 588 18.37 26.55 0.34
N ASP A 589 19.45 26.26 -0.40
CA ASP A 589 19.52 26.38 -1.87
C ASP A 589 19.30 25.05 -2.62
N ASN A 590 19.11 23.93 -1.90
CA ASN A 590 19.14 22.59 -2.49
C ASN A 590 17.81 21.84 -2.33
N PHE A 591 17.19 21.90 -1.14
CA PHE A 591 15.96 21.17 -0.88
C PHE A 591 14.74 22.02 -1.22
N ILE A 592 13.99 21.53 -2.22
CA ILE A 592 12.73 22.13 -2.66
C ILE A 592 11.61 21.15 -2.31
N PHE A 593 10.76 21.55 -1.38
CA PHE A 593 9.62 20.76 -0.93
C PHE A 593 8.40 21.02 -1.82
N LYS A 594 7.81 19.95 -2.37
CA LYS A 594 6.63 19.98 -3.25
C LYS A 594 5.62 18.91 -2.82
N PRO A 595 4.34 18.97 -3.25
CA PRO A 595 3.34 17.99 -2.87
C PRO A 595 3.73 16.55 -3.25
N TYR A 596 3.75 15.66 -2.25
CA TYR A 596 4.20 14.28 -2.37
C TYR A 596 3.38 13.45 -3.37
N TYR A 597 2.07 13.66 -3.41
CA TYR A 597 1.20 12.88 -4.30
C TYR A 597 1.49 13.15 -5.78
N LEU A 598 2.11 14.29 -6.11
CA LEU A 598 2.53 14.64 -7.47
C LEU A 598 3.90 14.08 -7.87
N GLU A 599 4.67 13.54 -6.93
CA GLU A 599 5.98 12.94 -7.23
C GLU A 599 5.82 11.47 -7.66
N TYR A 600 6.06 11.17 -8.93
CA TYR A 600 5.97 9.82 -9.49
C TYR A 600 7.16 9.46 -10.41
N LYS A 601 8.11 10.38 -10.59
CA LYS A 601 9.22 10.25 -11.54
C LYS A 601 10.56 10.04 -10.87
N GLU A 602 10.71 10.56 -9.66
CA GLU A 602 12.00 10.68 -8.99
C GLU A 602 12.02 9.96 -7.64
N ARG A 603 13.24 9.78 -7.14
CA ARG A 603 13.47 9.47 -5.74
C ARG A 603 13.01 10.63 -4.86
N TYR A 604 12.52 10.35 -3.67
CA TYR A 604 11.97 11.38 -2.78
C TYR A 604 12.31 11.15 -1.30
N GLY A 605 12.06 12.18 -0.50
CA GLY A 605 12.11 12.11 0.97
C GLY A 605 10.99 12.94 1.58
N ILE A 606 10.28 12.36 2.54
CA ILE A 606 9.20 13.02 3.31
C ILE A 606 9.71 13.39 4.70
N TYR A 607 10.39 12.45 5.35
CA TYR A 607 10.93 12.62 6.70
C TYR A 607 12.42 12.96 6.66
N PHE A 608 12.81 13.96 7.43
CA PHE A 608 14.19 14.40 7.61
C PHE A 608 14.56 14.44 9.08
N TYR A 609 15.77 14.01 9.40
CA TYR A 609 16.35 14.21 10.73
C TYR A 609 16.84 15.65 10.87
N LEU A 610 16.13 16.46 11.64
CA LEU A 610 16.58 17.82 11.95
C LEU A 610 17.63 17.78 13.05
N GLN A 611 18.78 18.42 12.80
CA GLN A 611 19.93 18.43 13.68
C GLN A 611 20.49 19.84 13.84
N THR A 612 21.35 20.03 14.84
CA THR A 612 22.20 21.23 14.96
C THR A 612 23.67 20.85 14.70
N PRO A 613 24.55 21.81 14.31
CA PRO A 613 25.94 21.54 13.94
C PRO A 613 26.73 20.72 14.97
N ASP A 614 26.50 20.95 16.26
CA ASP A 614 27.21 20.30 17.35
C ASP A 614 26.45 19.12 17.98
N SER A 615 25.34 18.70 17.37
CA SER A 615 24.53 17.61 17.93
C SER A 615 25.28 16.27 17.86
N PRO A 616 25.28 15.45 18.95
CA PRO A 616 25.89 14.12 18.94
C PRO A 616 25.33 13.20 17.84
N ALA A 617 24.03 13.32 17.57
CA ALA A 617 23.37 12.54 16.52
C ALA A 617 23.87 12.91 15.11
N LEU A 618 24.10 14.20 14.81
CA LEU A 618 24.71 14.58 13.53
C LEU A 618 26.11 13.99 13.38
N LYS A 619 26.92 14.04 14.44
CA LYS A 619 28.27 13.45 14.41
C LYS A 619 28.21 11.94 14.10
N GLU A 620 27.30 11.21 14.74
CA GLU A 620 27.10 9.78 14.46
C GLU A 620 26.64 9.51 13.02
N ILE A 621 25.72 10.32 12.50
CA ILE A 621 25.27 10.23 11.10
C ILE A 621 26.44 10.44 10.14
N LEU A 622 27.24 11.48 10.35
CA LEU A 622 28.40 11.80 9.50
C LEU A 622 29.47 10.71 9.56
N GLU A 623 29.83 10.24 10.76
CA GLU A 623 30.80 9.15 10.94
C GLU A 623 30.32 7.82 10.33
N SER A 624 29.01 7.53 10.41
CA SER A 624 28.42 6.35 9.76
C SER A 624 28.50 6.45 8.23
N ARG A 625 28.13 7.61 7.66
CA ARG A 625 28.18 7.85 6.21
C ARG A 625 29.61 7.86 5.68
N GLU A 626 30.56 8.46 6.40
CA GLU A 626 31.97 8.44 6.05
C GLU A 626 32.53 7.01 6.05
N ARG A 627 32.22 6.21 7.09
CA ARG A 627 32.60 4.78 7.13
C ARG A 627 31.99 4.00 5.96
N ALA A 628 30.73 4.24 5.63
CA ALA A 628 30.08 3.61 4.48
C ALA A 628 30.71 4.04 3.14
N GLY A 629 31.05 5.33 2.99
CA GLY A 629 31.74 5.87 1.83
C GLY A 629 33.12 5.24 1.63
N ARG A 630 33.93 5.16 2.70
CA ARG A 630 35.23 4.49 2.67
C ARG A 630 35.12 3.01 2.30
N LEU A 631 34.10 2.32 2.82
CA LEU A 631 33.82 0.92 2.46
C LEU A 631 33.54 0.77 0.96
N VAL A 632 32.77 1.70 0.38
CA VAL A 632 32.45 1.73 -1.05
C VAL A 632 33.69 2.05 -1.89
N GLU A 633 34.46 3.07 -1.53
CA GLU A 633 35.72 3.43 -2.22
C GLU A 633 36.77 2.31 -2.18
N ALA A 634 36.78 1.54 -1.10
CA ALA A 634 37.62 0.37 -0.95
C ALA A 634 37.07 -0.87 -1.66
N THR A 635 35.80 -0.89 -2.09
CA THR A 635 35.21 -2.04 -2.79
C THR A 635 35.75 -2.13 -4.22
N ILE A 636 36.42 -3.24 -4.52
CA ILE A 636 36.82 -3.63 -5.87
C ILE A 636 35.67 -4.33 -6.58
N ASP A 637 34.97 -5.22 -5.87
CA ASP A 637 33.80 -5.93 -6.39
C ASP A 637 32.82 -6.32 -5.28
N VAL A 638 31.54 -6.48 -5.64
CA VAL A 638 30.48 -6.80 -4.69
C VAL A 638 29.42 -7.71 -5.30
N VAL A 639 29.14 -8.82 -4.61
CA VAL A 639 27.94 -9.63 -4.82
C VAL A 639 26.98 -9.36 -3.68
N GLN A 640 25.80 -8.85 -3.99
CA GLN A 640 24.68 -8.84 -3.05
C GLN A 640 24.00 -10.20 -3.04
N ILE A 641 23.90 -10.82 -1.87
CA ILE A 641 23.35 -12.17 -1.74
C ILE A 641 21.84 -12.16 -1.96
N ILE A 642 21.34 -13.18 -2.67
CA ILE A 642 19.97 -13.36 -3.18
C ILE A 642 19.45 -12.18 -4.02
N ASN A 643 20.37 -11.38 -4.58
CA ASN A 643 20.04 -10.44 -5.62
C ASN A 643 20.37 -11.08 -6.97
N ASP A 644 19.34 -11.56 -7.67
CA ASP A 644 19.50 -12.33 -8.91
C ASP A 644 20.34 -11.61 -9.96
N GLN A 645 20.28 -10.27 -10.03
CA GLN A 645 21.08 -9.50 -10.99
C GLN A 645 22.56 -9.52 -10.63
N TYR A 646 22.91 -9.28 -9.36
CA TYR A 646 24.29 -9.33 -8.90
C TYR A 646 24.82 -10.75 -8.97
N GLU A 647 24.08 -11.74 -8.48
CA GLU A 647 24.55 -13.13 -8.46
C GLU A 647 24.71 -13.71 -9.88
N ALA A 648 23.82 -13.36 -10.81
CA ALA A 648 23.99 -13.75 -12.22
C ALA A 648 25.17 -13.02 -12.89
N ALA A 649 25.36 -11.72 -12.63
CA ALA A 649 26.50 -10.96 -13.16
C ALA A 649 27.85 -11.53 -12.71
N HIS A 650 27.88 -12.13 -11.52
CA HIS A 650 29.05 -12.80 -10.96
C HIS A 650 29.02 -14.32 -11.15
N ASN A 651 28.27 -14.81 -12.14
CA ASN A 651 28.30 -16.22 -12.56
C ASN A 651 28.11 -17.19 -11.39
N LEU A 652 27.05 -16.96 -10.58
CA LEU A 652 26.66 -17.88 -9.50
C LEU A 652 26.52 -19.30 -10.06
N ARG A 653 27.32 -20.21 -9.52
CA ARG A 653 27.30 -21.64 -9.85
C ARG A 653 27.18 -22.46 -8.57
N GLY A 654 26.71 -23.70 -8.70
CA GLY A 654 26.61 -24.67 -7.61
C GLY A 654 25.18 -25.03 -7.23
N ASN A 655 25.04 -25.77 -6.13
CA ASN A 655 23.79 -26.30 -5.58
C ASN A 655 23.42 -25.63 -4.27
N SER A 656 23.48 -24.30 -4.26
CA SER A 656 23.14 -23.49 -3.09
C SER A 656 21.67 -23.10 -3.03
N SER A 657 21.27 -22.70 -1.83
CA SER A 657 19.98 -22.12 -1.50
C SER A 657 20.20 -20.76 -0.84
N GLY A 658 19.29 -19.83 -1.14
CA GLY A 658 19.21 -18.53 -0.49
C GLY A 658 18.16 -18.50 0.62
N GLY A 659 18.24 -17.53 1.51
CA GLY A 659 17.21 -17.28 2.53
C GLY A 659 17.41 -15.95 3.25
N TYR A 660 16.62 -15.73 4.30
CA TYR A 660 16.66 -14.54 5.13
C TYR A 660 16.71 -14.91 6.61
N HIS A 661 17.51 -14.19 7.40
CA HIS A 661 17.58 -14.38 8.85
C HIS A 661 18.05 -13.08 9.53
N GLU A 662 17.27 -12.64 10.52
CA GLU A 662 17.56 -11.48 11.39
C GLU A 662 18.02 -10.21 10.65
N GLY A 663 17.28 -9.80 9.61
CA GLY A 663 17.62 -8.58 8.86
C GLY A 663 18.47 -8.83 7.61
N TYR A 664 19.12 -9.99 7.49
CA TYR A 664 20.07 -10.25 6.42
C TYR A 664 19.68 -11.40 5.52
N ASN A 665 19.89 -11.17 4.23
CA ASN A 665 19.90 -12.18 3.20
C ASN A 665 21.08 -13.13 3.39
N PHE A 666 20.92 -14.40 3.04
CA PHE A 666 22.01 -15.36 3.11
C PHE A 666 22.02 -16.36 1.97
N ARG A 667 23.20 -16.96 1.74
CA ARG A 667 23.36 -18.12 0.87
C ARG A 667 24.19 -19.21 1.56
N GLN A 668 23.78 -20.45 1.33
CA GLN A 668 24.43 -21.65 1.84
C GLN A 668 24.22 -22.81 0.88
N ALA A 669 25.09 -23.82 0.93
CA ALA A 669 24.87 -25.09 0.23
C ALA A 669 25.00 -26.24 1.23
N TYR A 670 24.14 -27.25 1.14
CA TYR A 670 24.27 -28.45 1.97
C TYR A 670 24.85 -29.59 1.15
N GLY A 671 25.91 -30.21 1.64
CA GLY A 671 26.46 -31.42 1.05
C GLY A 671 26.25 -32.63 1.96
N THR A 672 26.20 -33.80 1.34
CA THR A 672 26.03 -35.11 1.99
C THR A 672 27.33 -35.90 1.87
N THR A 673 27.34 -37.12 2.40
CA THR A 673 28.48 -38.03 2.24
C THR A 673 28.78 -38.35 0.77
N ASP A 674 27.75 -38.35 -0.08
CA ASP A 674 27.81 -38.79 -1.48
C ASP A 674 27.80 -37.63 -2.50
N GLY A 675 27.70 -36.38 -2.03
CA GLY A 675 27.60 -35.22 -2.92
C GLY A 675 28.05 -33.91 -2.25
N GLU A 676 28.90 -33.16 -2.93
CA GLU A 676 29.39 -31.85 -2.50
C GLU A 676 28.27 -30.81 -2.55
N GLY A 677 28.11 -30.05 -1.47
CA GLY A 677 27.33 -28.83 -1.41
C GLY A 677 28.25 -27.63 -1.56
N TRP A 678 28.10 -26.89 -2.66
CA TRP A 678 28.96 -25.74 -2.93
C TRP A 678 28.24 -24.64 -3.70
N PHE A 679 28.86 -23.45 -3.69
CA PHE A 679 28.56 -22.38 -4.62
C PHE A 679 29.78 -21.52 -4.88
N SER A 680 29.79 -20.81 -6.00
CA SER A 680 30.89 -19.91 -6.36
C SER A 680 30.42 -18.65 -7.05
N TYR A 681 31.25 -17.61 -6.97
CA TYR A 681 31.13 -16.39 -7.75
C TYR A 681 32.43 -16.07 -8.46
N ASP A 682 32.31 -15.42 -9.61
CA ASP A 682 33.41 -14.79 -10.32
C ASP A 682 33.52 -13.33 -9.85
N LEU A 683 34.60 -13.01 -9.13
CA LEU A 683 34.82 -11.68 -8.54
C LEU A 683 35.99 -10.97 -9.22
N ALA A 684 35.83 -9.68 -9.52
CA ALA A 684 36.91 -8.83 -9.97
C ALA A 684 37.94 -8.62 -8.86
N VAL A 685 39.20 -8.52 -9.28
CA VAL A 685 40.35 -8.25 -8.41
C VAL A 685 41.23 -7.20 -9.05
N ASN A 686 41.96 -6.43 -8.24
CA ASN A 686 42.93 -5.47 -8.73
C ASN A 686 44.36 -5.91 -8.33
N PRO A 687 45.17 -6.44 -9.26
CA PRO A 687 46.48 -7.01 -8.93
C PRO A 687 47.54 -5.97 -8.52
N GLU A 688 47.23 -4.67 -8.64
CA GLU A 688 48.12 -3.57 -8.26
C GLU A 688 47.99 -3.16 -6.78
N VAL A 689 47.03 -3.72 -6.05
CA VAL A 689 46.78 -3.45 -4.62
C VAL A 689 46.58 -4.75 -3.85
N ASN A 690 46.64 -4.70 -2.51
CA ASN A 690 46.22 -5.84 -1.69
C ASN A 690 44.72 -6.03 -1.85
N ASN A 691 44.28 -7.28 -1.98
CA ASN A 691 42.86 -7.62 -2.11
C ASN A 691 42.43 -8.42 -0.90
N TYR A 692 41.27 -8.11 -0.34
CA TYR A 692 40.68 -8.82 0.78
C TYR A 692 39.32 -9.36 0.38
N LEU A 693 39.10 -10.65 0.63
CA LEU A 693 37.76 -11.24 0.60
C LEU A 693 37.08 -10.93 1.93
N CYS A 694 35.98 -10.18 1.91
CA CYS A 694 35.23 -9.82 3.12
C CYS A 694 33.88 -10.52 3.13
N LEU A 695 33.58 -11.21 4.24
CA LEU A 695 32.39 -12.05 4.41
C LEU A 695 31.73 -11.75 5.76
N LYS A 696 30.40 -11.82 5.81
CA LYS A 696 29.62 -11.70 7.05
C LYS A 696 29.12 -13.06 7.51
N TYR A 697 29.33 -13.36 8.80
CA TYR A 697 28.86 -14.57 9.47
C TYR A 697 27.95 -14.25 10.65
N TYR A 698 27.21 -15.24 11.13
CA TYR A 698 26.35 -15.16 12.31
C TYR A 698 26.88 -16.06 13.42
N SER A 699 27.02 -15.53 14.63
CA SER A 699 27.57 -16.28 15.78
C SER A 699 26.75 -17.53 16.12
N GLY A 700 25.45 -17.55 15.85
CA GLY A 700 24.60 -18.73 16.07
C GLY A 700 24.82 -19.87 15.06
N ASP A 701 25.60 -19.64 14.01
CA ASP A 701 26.06 -20.67 13.08
C ASP A 701 27.44 -21.25 13.46
N ALA A 702 27.88 -21.04 14.71
CA ALA A 702 29.14 -21.58 15.23
C ALA A 702 29.32 -23.08 14.94
N ASP A 703 30.57 -23.48 14.78
CA ASP A 703 31.02 -24.85 14.45
C ASP A 703 30.68 -25.34 13.03
N ARG A 704 29.95 -24.56 12.22
CA ARG A 704 29.86 -24.83 10.79
C ARG A 704 31.22 -24.64 10.13
N GLY A 705 31.77 -25.73 9.61
CA GLY A 705 33.06 -25.75 8.93
C GLY A 705 32.94 -25.99 7.42
N PHE A 706 33.61 -25.16 6.63
CA PHE A 706 33.61 -25.25 5.18
C PHE A 706 34.91 -24.68 4.60
N ASN A 707 35.18 -25.00 3.34
CA ASN A 707 36.38 -24.56 2.66
C ASN A 707 36.04 -23.42 1.69
N ILE A 708 36.93 -22.44 1.63
CA ILE A 708 36.94 -21.37 0.65
C ILE A 708 38.08 -21.66 -0.32
N TYR A 709 37.80 -21.63 -1.62
CA TYR A 709 38.76 -21.82 -2.69
C TYR A 709 38.82 -20.57 -3.57
N ILE A 710 40.00 -20.28 -4.11
CA ILE A 710 40.23 -19.29 -5.15
C ILE A 710 40.80 -20.00 -6.37
N ASP A 711 40.11 -19.96 -7.50
CA ASP A 711 40.47 -20.67 -8.75
C ASP A 711 40.82 -22.15 -8.49
N ASP A 712 39.93 -22.85 -7.78
CA ASP A 712 40.05 -24.27 -7.37
C ASP A 712 41.24 -24.59 -6.43
N ARG A 713 42.01 -23.60 -5.99
CA ARG A 713 43.04 -23.75 -4.97
C ARG A 713 42.45 -23.45 -3.59
N LEU A 714 42.67 -24.35 -2.62
CA LEU A 714 42.21 -24.16 -1.24
C LEU A 714 42.83 -22.90 -0.65
N PHE A 715 41.98 -21.94 -0.30
CA PHE A 715 42.37 -20.64 0.25
C PHE A 715 42.27 -20.63 1.78
N VAL A 716 41.10 -21.00 2.33
CA VAL A 716 40.84 -21.00 3.77
C VAL A 716 40.03 -22.24 4.15
N GLU A 717 40.41 -22.89 5.24
CA GLU A 717 39.55 -23.83 5.96
C GLU A 717 38.82 -23.05 7.06
N GLU A 718 37.56 -22.71 6.83
CA GLU A 718 36.78 -21.85 7.71
C GLU A 718 36.01 -22.66 8.75
N SER A 719 35.82 -22.08 9.93
CA SER A 719 34.94 -22.57 10.97
C SER A 719 34.31 -21.37 11.67
N ILE A 720 33.01 -21.17 11.48
CA ILE A 720 32.30 -20.05 12.10
C ILE A 720 32.46 -20.10 13.62
N GLN A 721 32.78 -18.95 14.22
CA GLN A 721 33.06 -18.80 15.63
C GLN A 721 31.90 -18.11 16.31
N ALA A 722 31.56 -18.54 17.53
CA ALA A 722 30.72 -17.73 18.40
C ALA A 722 31.52 -16.49 18.85
N ARG A 723 31.02 -15.29 18.59
CA ARG A 723 31.62 -14.03 19.07
C ARG A 723 30.72 -13.35 20.11
N THR A 724 31.32 -12.48 20.93
CA THR A 724 30.61 -11.68 21.92
C THR A 724 30.78 -10.18 21.58
N PRO A 725 29.68 -9.38 21.50
CA PRO A 725 28.28 -9.80 21.69
C PRO A 725 27.82 -10.81 20.61
N GLU A 726 26.89 -11.69 20.98
CA GLU A 726 26.31 -12.66 20.04
C GLU A 726 25.58 -11.91 18.93
N GLY A 727 25.85 -12.27 17.68
CA GLY A 727 25.26 -11.62 16.50
C GLY A 727 26.10 -11.78 15.23
N PHE A 728 25.86 -10.88 14.27
CA PHE A 728 26.59 -10.83 13.01
C PHE A 728 27.98 -10.20 13.18
N TYR A 729 28.96 -10.72 12.45
CA TYR A 729 30.31 -10.15 12.41
C TYR A 729 30.94 -10.33 11.04
N ASP A 730 31.81 -9.39 10.67
CA ASP A 730 32.57 -9.44 9.43
C ASP A 730 33.94 -10.10 9.64
N VAL A 731 34.41 -10.81 8.61
CA VAL A 731 35.74 -11.41 8.53
C VAL A 731 36.39 -10.99 7.22
N GLN A 732 37.67 -10.67 7.28
CA GLN A 732 38.48 -10.30 6.12
C GLN A 732 39.61 -11.31 5.95
N TYR A 733 39.82 -11.77 4.72
CA TYR A 733 40.91 -12.66 4.35
C TYR A 733 41.75 -12.00 3.27
N GLU A 734 43.03 -11.75 3.55
CA GLU A 734 43.97 -11.24 2.56
C GLU A 734 44.21 -12.29 1.47
N ILE A 735 43.91 -11.95 0.23
CA ILE A 735 44.16 -12.78 -0.94
C ILE A 735 45.64 -12.64 -1.31
N PRO A 736 46.43 -13.72 -1.35
CA PRO A 736 47.85 -13.63 -1.63
C PRO A 736 48.10 -13.00 -3.00
N ALA A 737 48.94 -11.96 -3.04
CA ALA A 737 49.19 -11.18 -4.25
C ALA A 737 49.65 -12.05 -5.44
N GLU A 738 50.37 -13.15 -5.18
CA GLU A 738 50.81 -14.08 -6.22
C GLU A 738 49.68 -14.89 -6.86
N TRP A 739 48.50 -14.98 -6.24
CA TRP A 739 47.35 -15.73 -6.77
C TRP A 739 46.54 -14.90 -7.77
N ILE A 740 46.62 -13.57 -7.65
CA ILE A 740 45.92 -12.60 -8.49
C ILE A 740 46.83 -11.91 -9.50
N LYS A 741 48.15 -12.12 -9.45
CA LYS A 741 49.11 -11.50 -10.37
C LYS A 741 48.72 -11.70 -11.83
N GLY A 742 48.51 -10.59 -12.55
CA GLY A 742 48.12 -10.60 -13.97
C GLY A 742 46.67 -11.02 -14.24
N LYS A 743 45.84 -11.15 -13.20
CA LYS A 743 44.41 -11.42 -13.29
C LYS A 743 43.62 -10.16 -12.91
N ASN A 744 42.47 -9.99 -13.54
CA ASN A 744 41.46 -9.00 -13.16
C ASN A 744 40.18 -9.64 -12.61
N LYS A 745 40.13 -10.97 -12.54
CA LYS A 745 39.01 -11.77 -12.03
C LYS A 745 39.51 -13.09 -11.45
N ILE A 746 38.84 -13.57 -10.41
CA ILE A 746 39.03 -14.89 -9.79
C ILE A 746 37.68 -15.57 -9.56
N THR A 747 37.65 -16.90 -9.46
CA THR A 747 36.48 -17.64 -8.95
C THR A 747 36.66 -17.92 -7.46
N VAL A 748 35.75 -17.41 -6.63
CA VAL A 748 35.69 -17.76 -5.19
C VAL A 748 34.62 -18.82 -4.99
N LYS A 749 35.00 -20.02 -4.54
CA LYS A 749 34.10 -21.16 -4.29
C LYS A 749 34.04 -21.47 -2.79
N PHE A 750 32.83 -21.63 -2.28
CA PHE A 750 32.52 -22.12 -0.94
C PHE A 750 32.02 -23.55 -1.03
N ALA A 751 32.66 -24.49 -0.33
CA ALA A 751 32.28 -25.91 -0.36
C ALA A 751 32.31 -26.55 1.02
N ASN A 752 31.35 -27.43 1.29
CA ASN A 752 31.19 -28.09 2.57
C ASN A 752 32.39 -29.02 2.87
N ARG A 753 32.74 -29.15 4.16
CA ARG A 753 33.73 -30.12 4.61
C ARG A 753 33.04 -31.37 5.18
N GLY A 754 32.84 -32.39 4.35
CA GLY A 754 32.02 -33.56 4.71
C GLY A 754 30.54 -33.19 4.86
N PRO A 755 29.68 -34.09 5.38
CA PRO A 755 28.24 -33.81 5.49
C PRO A 755 27.98 -32.56 6.32
N GLY A 756 27.33 -31.54 5.74
CA GLY A 756 27.17 -30.24 6.39
C GLY A 756 26.96 -29.08 5.43
N TYR A 757 26.85 -27.88 5.99
CA TYR A 757 26.65 -26.66 5.23
C TYR A 757 27.98 -25.97 4.85
N ALA A 758 28.08 -25.54 3.60
CA ALA A 758 28.98 -24.48 3.14
C ALA A 758 28.32 -23.12 3.39
N GLY A 759 29.01 -22.20 4.06
CA GLY A 759 28.39 -20.99 4.61
C GLY A 759 27.80 -21.24 6.00
N ARG A 760 26.88 -20.42 6.49
CA ARG A 760 26.04 -19.43 5.80
C ARG A 760 26.73 -18.08 5.66
N ILE A 761 26.75 -17.53 4.45
CA ILE A 761 27.30 -16.20 4.18
C ILE A 761 26.15 -15.20 4.09
N PHE A 762 26.29 -14.07 4.76
CA PHE A 762 25.24 -13.07 4.90
C PHE A 762 25.53 -11.79 4.12
N ASP A 763 24.46 -11.14 3.68
CA ASP A 763 24.39 -9.82 3.05
C ASP A 763 25.16 -9.71 1.73
N LYS A 764 26.49 -9.75 1.79
CA LYS A 764 27.38 -9.46 0.66
C LYS A 764 28.63 -10.35 0.69
N VAL A 765 29.15 -10.64 -0.50
CA VAL A 765 30.53 -11.09 -0.72
C VAL A 765 31.28 -9.94 -1.36
N LEU A 766 32.32 -9.44 -0.69
CA LEU A 766 33.08 -8.28 -1.16
C LEU A 766 34.52 -8.68 -1.48
N VAL A 767 35.07 -8.11 -2.55
CA VAL A 767 36.51 -7.96 -2.72
C VAL A 767 36.84 -6.50 -2.49
N MET A 768 37.78 -6.21 -1.59
CA MET A 768 38.16 -4.86 -1.24
C MET A 768 39.67 -4.64 -1.30
N LYS A 769 40.11 -3.41 -1.49
CA LYS A 769 41.48 -2.97 -1.17
C LYS A 769 41.61 -2.59 0.30
N ASP A 770 42.83 -2.30 0.75
CA ASP A 770 43.09 -1.74 2.08
C ASP A 770 42.16 -0.54 2.36
N LEU A 771 41.48 -0.57 3.51
CA LEU A 771 40.81 0.61 4.06
C LEU A 771 41.92 1.49 4.64
N GLU A 772 42.23 2.61 4.00
CA GLU A 772 43.10 3.61 4.63
C GLU A 772 42.42 4.11 5.94
N GLU A 773 43.14 4.05 7.06
CA GLU A 773 42.65 4.37 8.42
C GLU A 773 42.12 5.81 8.55
#